data_AF-A0A522L743-F1
#
_entry.id   AF-A0A522L743-F1
#
_cell.length_a   1.000
_cell.length_b   1.000
_cell.length_c   1.000
_cell.angle_alpha   90.00
_cell.angle_beta   90.00
_cell.angle_gamma   90.00
#
_symmetry.space_group_name_H-M   'P 1'
#
loop_
_entity.id
_entity.type
_entity.pdbx_description
1 polymer ?
#
loop_
_entity_poly.entity_id
_entity_poly.type
_entity_poly.pdbx_seq_one_letter_code
_entity_poly.pdbx_strand_id
1 'polypeptide(L)'
;MAHSGSLDNTAGYVKVTDAQSLSLTATGALTNGAGGFIGGNGATTVNAGSLVNAGQVYAGSTLGVSTQNQLTNDGGALQAQGAASVTSGGALGNRNGRIEAGSGDSAASLVVRAASLDNTAGRIANVGQGASAFAFTQDAVNHGGALGGQGAVTLSATSLDNSQSGKLVAGQALTLGLGSLNNTAGSVYAAGDLGWANGSASLKNAQGSLQSGGNLALELAAVDNAGGTLAANQSVALTLGSTTALGKIAAGQDLTLSLAGGYTNTLASQLSANRNLAFNLTGDFHNAAGATLQAVDQLTVNAANIDNATGATLNGAATVLTTSGALSNEGSIEGGTITLTAGSLANTANIIGGALTVTAGALTNGSDLGPVTGNNTYQSALIAAANGIDLYVGGALLNRDATLFTLGHLTIAADASGGGSQAVTNLSGDIEANGGITITARQFTNQRRVFNTTTVNLTAAEQAQNTTSVTLSRYAYFDTDLNHQVPNITAAQVIGAAEYANVNNFCNSFNSANSGYQRCDGYPFGIGQPDTFQGVYTSTVTAVQQLAATSAQSKLVAGGNITLNGSVLNDKSTIAAGNNLIINGQSGSAANAAVQNVAFEPTATVQTTVDDQTGTQILVWSPSRAWIGGPWVSYGSSTSSNTISLAPGQAPGWVSYNPGQDAPAVMSAGNTVSITAHSISNTAVGANGQPVQSAIGLGSNSAGSSVAGAGAVVVGNVSGTSGGTGSVTVGSVPGVASGGSLGLAAARTLGGASAPGAASAQGLGLSGASSPVGTAAQAAASTNTASVNASVPAPSQPASAAPQVVSTLVGPDASVHLPQPGLYTINVQPDSPFLVETNPQFTQYDNFISSNYLLQQLGLNPAQTRQRLGDGFYEQQLVLSQITDLTGRRYLADNTDALDQYRTLMSNAVDVAKQFDLSVGVALTPAQMASLTQDIVWLVNVTVDGHQVLEPVVYLSAASARNLAASGATIAGKDVILTASGDLTNNGRIAASQNAQLMAGNLLNSGTISAGNDLSINAAQNILNGGTLQAGGNVSLVAGNDVLSGVSVAQGLGAVALPGLGTSTGPVALTSLPLPGSITAGGNLSMAAGRDLSLDMAPVLAGSRPQPGRRP
;
A
#
# COMPACT_ATOMS: atom_id res chain seq x y z
N MET A 1 47.99 -78.72 17.96
CA MET A 1 46.53 -78.84 17.72
C MET A 1 45.95 -79.77 18.77
N ALA A 2 44.84 -79.41 19.42
CA ALA A 2 44.12 -80.28 20.34
C ALA A 2 42.66 -80.42 19.90
N HIS A 3 42.16 -81.66 19.87
CA HIS A 3 40.78 -82.00 19.46
C HIS A 3 40.10 -82.76 20.61
N SER A 4 38.92 -82.32 21.04
CA SER A 4 38.14 -82.99 22.08
C SER A 4 36.63 -82.96 21.82
N GLY A 5 35.88 -83.84 22.51
CA GLY A 5 34.42 -83.77 22.54
C GLY A 5 33.94 -82.55 23.34
N SER A 6 34.43 -82.41 24.57
CA SER A 6 34.30 -81.21 25.41
C SER A 6 35.65 -80.93 26.07
N LEU A 7 35.88 -79.71 26.53
CA LEU A 7 37.10 -79.33 27.26
C LEU A 7 36.74 -78.46 28.46
N ASP A 8 37.24 -78.82 29.63
CA ASP A 8 37.14 -78.02 30.85
C ASP A 8 38.52 -77.53 31.27
N ASN A 9 38.70 -76.21 31.26
CA ASN A 9 39.87 -75.45 31.68
C ASN A 9 39.51 -74.47 32.80
N THR A 10 38.68 -74.88 33.77
CA THR A 10 38.18 -73.99 34.85
C THR A 10 39.28 -73.25 35.63
N ALA A 11 40.44 -73.88 35.86
CA ALA A 11 41.60 -73.30 36.54
C ALA A 11 42.95 -73.71 35.91
N GLY A 12 42.93 -74.16 34.64
CA GLY A 12 44.11 -74.72 33.96
C GLY A 12 44.77 -73.76 32.95
N TYR A 13 45.86 -74.21 32.34
CA TYR A 13 46.60 -73.47 31.31
C TYR A 13 46.72 -74.30 30.04
N VAL A 14 46.09 -73.86 28.96
CA VAL A 14 46.33 -74.36 27.60
C VAL A 14 47.20 -73.33 26.88
N LYS A 15 48.52 -73.47 27.00
CA LYS A 15 49.48 -72.44 26.57
C LYS A 15 50.52 -72.94 25.56
N VAL A 16 50.81 -72.12 24.56
CA VAL A 16 51.99 -72.23 23.68
C VAL A 16 52.96 -71.10 24.01
N THR A 17 54.22 -71.40 24.30
CA THR A 17 55.21 -70.43 24.78
C THR A 17 56.10 -69.83 23.69
N ASP A 18 56.15 -70.45 22.51
CA ASP A 18 56.85 -69.92 21.33
C ASP A 18 55.88 -69.15 20.41
N ALA A 19 56.37 -68.66 19.26
CA ALA A 19 55.57 -67.90 18.30
C ALA A 19 54.67 -68.80 17.41
N GLN A 20 54.55 -70.10 17.68
CA GLN A 20 53.70 -70.99 16.90
C GLN A 20 52.21 -70.75 17.19
N SER A 21 51.37 -71.18 16.24
CA SER A 21 49.92 -71.06 16.38
C SER A 21 49.35 -72.13 17.31
N LEU A 22 48.54 -71.71 18.28
CA LEU A 22 47.67 -72.58 19.06
C LEU A 22 46.34 -72.77 18.31
N SER A 23 45.96 -74.02 18.06
CA SER A 23 44.63 -74.36 17.52
C SER A 23 43.96 -75.41 18.39
N LEU A 24 42.76 -75.08 18.85
CA LEU A 24 41.95 -75.84 19.79
C LEU A 24 40.55 -76.05 19.21
N THR A 25 40.12 -77.30 19.09
CA THR A 25 38.80 -77.66 18.57
C THR A 25 38.06 -78.56 19.56
N ALA A 26 36.93 -78.09 20.08
CA ALA A 26 35.99 -78.87 20.87
C ALA A 26 34.65 -78.98 20.11
N THR A 27 34.17 -80.18 19.79
CA THR A 27 32.90 -80.30 19.05
C THR A 27 31.67 -79.95 19.91
N GLY A 28 31.82 -80.01 21.24
CA GLY A 28 30.83 -79.69 22.27
C GLY A 28 31.24 -78.47 23.11
N ALA A 29 31.09 -78.55 24.44
CA ALA A 29 31.34 -77.41 25.32
C ALA A 29 32.84 -77.20 25.59
N LEU A 30 33.29 -75.95 25.55
CA LEU A 30 34.58 -75.50 26.04
C LEU A 30 34.37 -74.54 27.20
N THR A 31 34.87 -74.87 28.39
CA THR A 31 34.84 -74.02 29.58
C THR A 31 36.24 -73.52 29.89
N ASN A 32 36.43 -72.21 29.96
CA ASN A 32 37.62 -71.54 30.49
C ASN A 32 37.18 -70.71 31.70
N GLY A 33 37.20 -71.29 32.89
CA GLY A 33 36.71 -70.66 34.12
C GLY A 33 37.59 -69.51 34.61
N ALA A 34 37.24 -68.89 35.74
CA ALA A 34 37.89 -67.65 36.23
C ALA A 34 39.42 -67.74 36.44
N GLY A 35 39.96 -68.95 36.69
CA GLY A 35 41.40 -69.18 36.80
C GLY A 35 42.06 -69.73 35.53
N GLY A 36 41.29 -69.89 34.45
CA GLY A 36 41.70 -70.54 33.22
C GLY A 36 42.41 -69.59 32.24
N PHE A 37 43.49 -70.09 31.63
CA PHE A 37 44.20 -69.42 30.55
C PHE A 37 44.28 -70.29 29.30
N ILE A 38 43.93 -69.74 28.14
CA ILE A 38 44.12 -70.36 26.83
C ILE A 38 44.87 -69.36 25.94
N GLY A 39 46.06 -69.67 25.43
CA GLY A 39 46.74 -68.72 24.54
C GLY A 39 48.24 -68.92 24.32
N GLY A 40 48.85 -68.01 23.58
CA GLY A 40 50.29 -68.05 23.31
C GLY A 40 50.83 -66.81 22.62
N ASN A 41 52.14 -66.80 22.32
CA ASN A 41 52.79 -65.65 21.66
C ASN A 41 52.50 -65.58 20.15
N GLY A 42 52.07 -66.69 19.53
CA GLY A 42 51.61 -66.74 18.14
C GLY A 42 50.10 -66.51 17.98
N ALA A 43 49.54 -67.01 16.88
CA ALA A 43 48.10 -66.95 16.64
C ALA A 43 47.37 -67.96 17.53
N THR A 44 46.16 -67.64 17.98
CA THR A 44 45.32 -68.57 18.74
C THR A 44 43.97 -68.74 18.04
N THR A 45 43.59 -69.97 17.75
CA THR A 45 42.29 -70.34 17.16
C THR A 45 41.54 -71.29 18.09
N VAL A 46 40.31 -70.93 18.46
CA VAL A 46 39.42 -71.73 19.29
C VAL A 46 38.12 -71.99 18.52
N ASN A 47 37.84 -73.25 18.21
CA ASN A 47 36.59 -73.71 17.63
C ASN A 47 35.83 -74.52 18.69
N ALA A 48 34.59 -74.16 19.03
CA ALA A 48 33.79 -74.87 20.02
C ALA A 48 32.34 -75.11 19.55
N GLY A 49 31.65 -76.10 20.12
CA GLY A 49 30.19 -76.18 20.05
C GLY A 49 29.55 -75.01 20.79
N SER A 50 29.93 -74.82 22.06
CA SER A 50 29.65 -73.62 22.88
C SER A 50 30.89 -73.26 23.69
N LEU A 51 31.13 -71.97 23.98
CA LEU A 51 32.27 -71.51 24.78
C LEU A 51 31.79 -70.70 25.99
N VAL A 52 32.21 -71.09 27.19
CA VAL A 52 32.10 -70.28 28.40
C VAL A 52 33.50 -69.82 28.80
N ASN A 53 33.76 -68.52 28.73
CA ASN A 53 35.00 -67.90 29.14
C ASN A 53 34.74 -66.91 30.29
N ALA A 54 35.17 -67.28 31.48
CA ALA A 54 35.30 -66.39 32.64
C ALA A 54 36.77 -66.07 32.96
N GLY A 55 37.72 -66.76 32.30
CA GLY A 55 39.17 -66.53 32.40
C GLY A 55 39.73 -65.70 31.25
N GLN A 56 40.93 -66.02 30.77
CA GLN A 56 41.57 -65.33 29.65
C GLN A 56 41.83 -66.26 28.45
N VAL A 57 41.38 -65.84 27.26
CA VAL A 57 41.83 -66.35 25.96
C VAL A 57 42.68 -65.27 25.28
N TYR A 58 43.91 -65.59 24.93
CA TYR A 58 44.91 -64.61 24.49
C TYR A 58 45.69 -65.04 23.24
N ALA A 59 45.90 -64.11 22.31
CA ALA A 59 46.81 -64.28 21.18
C ALA A 59 47.86 -63.17 21.12
N GLY A 60 49.14 -63.55 21.02
CA GLY A 60 50.24 -62.62 20.77
C GLY A 60 50.30 -62.11 19.32
N SER A 61 49.60 -62.76 18.38
CA SER A 61 49.30 -62.20 17.05
C SER A 61 47.78 -62.15 16.80
N THR A 62 47.23 -63.08 16.02
CA THR A 62 45.80 -63.07 15.64
C THR A 62 44.98 -64.00 16.52
N LEU A 63 43.83 -63.52 17.02
CA LEU A 63 42.84 -64.33 17.72
C LEU A 63 41.69 -64.72 16.79
N GLY A 64 41.38 -66.00 16.69
CA GLY A 64 40.18 -66.52 16.06
C GLY A 64 39.36 -67.32 17.07
N VAL A 65 38.10 -66.95 17.31
CA VAL A 65 37.16 -67.71 18.14
C VAL A 65 35.91 -67.97 17.31
N SER A 66 35.49 -69.22 17.21
CA SER A 66 34.29 -69.63 16.49
C SER A 66 33.47 -70.63 17.30
N THR A 67 32.21 -70.31 17.58
CA THR A 67 31.25 -71.23 18.21
C THR A 67 30.08 -71.56 17.30
N GLN A 68 29.59 -72.81 17.35
CA GLN A 68 28.37 -73.19 16.63
C GLN A 68 27.10 -72.63 17.30
N ASN A 69 27.09 -72.60 18.63
CA ASN A 69 26.00 -72.10 19.47
C ASN A 69 26.48 -70.84 20.23
N GLN A 70 26.23 -70.76 21.54
CA GLN A 70 26.51 -69.59 22.38
C GLN A 70 27.99 -69.42 22.73
N LEU A 71 28.39 -68.15 22.85
CA LEU A 71 29.67 -67.70 23.40
C LEU A 71 29.40 -66.80 24.61
N THR A 72 29.73 -67.26 25.82
CA THR A 72 29.59 -66.50 27.05
C THR A 72 30.96 -66.04 27.52
N ASN A 73 31.27 -64.75 27.39
CA ASN A 73 32.49 -64.10 27.86
C ASN A 73 32.25 -63.21 29.10
N ASP A 74 31.24 -63.55 29.90
CA ASP A 74 30.85 -62.74 31.06
C ASP A 74 31.96 -62.76 32.13
N GLY A 75 32.49 -61.59 32.48
CA GLY A 75 33.66 -61.44 33.36
C GLY A 75 35.00 -61.94 32.78
N GLY A 76 34.98 -62.52 31.57
CA GLY A 76 36.14 -63.07 30.89
C GLY A 76 36.83 -62.11 29.93
N ALA A 77 37.95 -62.56 29.37
CA ALA A 77 38.77 -61.80 28.44
C ALA A 77 39.09 -62.59 27.16
N LEU A 78 38.76 -62.03 25.99
CA LEU A 78 39.24 -62.47 24.68
C LEU A 78 40.15 -61.37 24.12
N GLN A 79 41.46 -61.60 23.99
CA GLN A 79 42.41 -60.52 23.66
C GLN A 79 43.43 -60.93 22.60
N ALA A 80 43.69 -60.01 21.66
CA ALA A 80 44.77 -60.12 20.67
C ALA A 80 45.70 -58.90 20.71
N GLN A 81 47.00 -59.12 20.54
CA GLN A 81 47.91 -58.03 20.19
C GLN A 81 47.74 -57.57 18.75
N GLY A 82 47.48 -58.49 17.83
CA GLY A 82 47.11 -58.25 16.43
C GLY A 82 45.60 -58.21 16.22
N ALA A 83 45.15 -58.67 15.06
CA ALA A 83 43.73 -58.72 14.72
C ALA A 83 42.95 -59.77 15.53
N ALA A 84 41.65 -59.55 15.73
CA ALA A 84 40.76 -60.55 16.34
C ALA A 84 39.49 -60.76 15.51
N SER A 85 39.07 -62.02 15.39
CA SER A 85 37.79 -62.44 14.80
C SER A 85 37.06 -63.35 15.79
N VAL A 86 35.91 -62.89 16.27
CA VAL A 86 35.06 -63.61 17.23
C VAL A 86 33.71 -63.87 16.59
N THR A 87 33.36 -65.13 16.35
CA THR A 87 32.13 -65.54 15.68
C THR A 87 31.35 -66.52 16.56
N SER A 88 30.06 -66.26 16.76
CA SER A 88 29.13 -67.12 17.48
C SER A 88 27.91 -67.40 16.61
N GLY A 89 27.53 -68.68 16.45
CA GLY A 89 26.27 -69.03 15.77
C GLY A 89 25.02 -68.68 16.59
N GLY A 90 25.17 -68.50 17.91
CA GLY A 90 24.11 -68.06 18.83
C GLY A 90 24.43 -66.72 19.52
N ALA A 91 23.88 -66.52 20.71
CA ALA A 91 24.11 -65.31 21.52
C ALA A 91 25.56 -65.16 21.97
N LEU A 92 26.05 -63.93 21.97
CA LEU A 92 27.33 -63.51 22.54
C LEU A 92 27.08 -62.71 23.83
N GLY A 93 27.40 -63.30 24.99
CA GLY A 93 27.46 -62.58 26.26
C GLY A 93 28.84 -62.00 26.50
N ASN A 94 28.95 -60.73 26.89
CA ASN A 94 30.18 -60.05 27.27
C ASN A 94 29.97 -59.15 28.50
N ARG A 95 29.08 -59.54 29.42
CA ARG A 95 28.74 -58.73 30.58
C ARG A 95 29.93 -58.61 31.52
N ASN A 96 30.33 -57.40 31.87
CA ASN A 96 31.57 -57.13 32.63
C ASN A 96 32.83 -57.78 32.00
N GLY A 97 32.76 -58.23 30.75
CA GLY A 97 33.83 -58.91 30.03
C GLY A 97 34.57 -57.97 29.10
N ARG A 98 35.66 -58.47 28.50
CA ARG A 98 36.43 -57.74 27.49
C ARG A 98 36.71 -58.57 26.25
N ILE A 99 36.49 -57.97 25.08
CA ILE A 99 36.92 -58.46 23.76
C ILE A 99 37.76 -57.37 23.13
N GLU A 100 39.06 -57.58 22.97
CA GLU A 100 39.99 -56.54 22.53
C GLU A 100 40.99 -57.01 21.47
N ALA A 101 41.33 -56.12 20.53
CA ALA A 101 42.34 -56.35 19.50
C ALA A 101 43.30 -55.16 19.40
N GLY A 102 44.44 -55.37 18.72
CA GLY A 102 45.33 -54.28 18.30
C GLY A 102 46.21 -53.66 19.38
N SER A 103 46.35 -54.30 20.54
CA SER A 103 47.21 -53.79 21.62
C SER A 103 48.71 -53.76 21.27
N GLY A 104 49.15 -54.50 20.23
CA GLY A 104 50.53 -54.53 19.72
C GLY A 104 50.64 -54.25 18.22
N ASP A 105 49.54 -53.97 17.52
CA ASP A 105 49.50 -53.70 16.09
C ASP A 105 48.51 -52.58 15.77
N SER A 106 49.02 -51.44 15.33
CA SER A 106 48.20 -50.27 14.97
C SER A 106 47.32 -50.49 13.74
N ALA A 107 47.61 -51.48 12.89
CA ALA A 107 46.80 -51.82 11.72
C ALA A 107 45.79 -52.95 11.98
N ALA A 108 45.79 -53.52 13.18
CA ALA A 108 44.90 -54.63 13.53
C ALA A 108 43.42 -54.27 13.33
N SER A 109 42.65 -55.25 12.87
CA SER A 109 41.19 -55.18 12.77
C SER A 109 40.50 -56.00 13.85
N LEU A 110 39.27 -55.64 14.17
CA LEU A 110 38.40 -56.40 15.07
C LEU A 110 37.11 -56.77 14.34
N VAL A 111 36.77 -58.05 14.31
CA VAL A 111 35.52 -58.53 13.73
C VAL A 111 34.77 -59.33 14.78
N VAL A 112 33.52 -58.94 15.06
CA VAL A 112 32.64 -59.67 15.98
C VAL A 112 31.33 -59.98 15.27
N ARG A 113 30.96 -61.26 15.22
CA ARG A 113 29.72 -61.74 14.63
C ARG A 113 28.96 -62.63 15.59
N ALA A 114 27.68 -62.39 15.77
CA ALA A 114 26.82 -63.24 16.61
C ALA A 114 25.35 -63.17 16.16
N ALA A 115 24.50 -64.03 16.72
CA ALA A 115 23.06 -63.84 16.58
C ALA A 115 22.61 -62.56 17.31
N SER A 116 22.89 -62.48 18.61
CA SER A 116 22.63 -61.32 19.48
C SER A 116 23.85 -60.99 20.33
N LEU A 117 23.88 -59.78 20.89
CA LEU A 117 24.95 -59.31 21.78
C LEU A 117 24.37 -58.81 23.11
N ASP A 118 24.98 -59.21 24.23
CA ASP A 118 24.85 -58.53 25.52
C ASP A 118 26.22 -58.03 25.99
N ASN A 119 26.48 -56.73 25.83
CA ASN A 119 27.71 -56.05 26.27
C ASN A 119 27.47 -55.19 27.51
N THR A 120 26.53 -55.56 28.39
CA THR A 120 26.20 -54.78 29.59
C THR A 120 27.41 -54.63 30.51
N ALA A 121 27.82 -53.39 30.79
CA ALA A 121 29.04 -53.05 31.54
C ALA A 121 30.33 -53.71 30.98
N GLY A 122 30.27 -54.21 29.74
CA GLY A 122 31.38 -54.88 29.04
C GLY A 122 32.15 -53.93 28.13
N ARG A 123 33.24 -54.43 27.56
CA ARG A 123 34.06 -53.72 26.58
C ARG A 123 34.34 -54.58 25.36
N ILE A 124 33.99 -54.07 24.18
CA ILE A 124 34.39 -54.63 22.89
C ILE A 124 35.10 -53.51 22.13
N ALA A 125 36.42 -53.58 22.00
CA ALA A 125 37.21 -52.46 21.51
C ALA A 125 38.43 -52.87 20.67
N ASN A 126 38.62 -52.23 19.51
CA ASN A 126 39.89 -52.28 18.80
C ASN A 126 40.78 -51.11 19.23
N VAL A 127 41.93 -51.41 19.84
CA VAL A 127 42.93 -50.40 20.20
C VAL A 127 43.75 -49.97 18.98
N GLY A 128 43.85 -50.84 17.96
CA GLY A 128 44.41 -50.51 16.65
C GLY A 128 43.50 -49.58 15.83
N GLN A 129 44.09 -48.92 14.83
CA GLN A 129 43.42 -48.04 13.88
C GLN A 129 42.83 -48.78 12.67
N GLY A 130 42.98 -50.11 12.60
CA GLY A 130 42.31 -50.90 11.58
C GLY A 130 40.79 -50.95 11.78
N ALA A 131 40.07 -51.32 10.73
CA ALA A 131 38.62 -51.33 10.73
C ALA A 131 38.05 -52.30 11.78
N SER A 132 36.96 -51.89 12.44
CA SER A 132 36.18 -52.74 13.33
C SER A 132 34.81 -53.02 12.70
N ALA A 133 34.43 -54.29 12.61
CA ALA A 133 33.15 -54.71 12.05
C ALA A 133 32.36 -55.53 13.07
N PHE A 134 31.22 -55.00 13.47
CA PHE A 134 30.30 -55.64 14.41
C PHE A 134 29.02 -56.02 13.65
N ALA A 135 28.70 -57.30 13.54
CA ALA A 135 27.53 -57.76 12.81
C ALA A 135 26.70 -58.76 13.63
N PHE A 136 25.50 -58.33 14.00
CA PHE A 136 24.52 -59.11 14.74
C PHE A 136 23.29 -59.33 13.85
N THR A 137 22.73 -60.54 13.83
CA THR A 137 21.53 -60.83 13.03
C THR A 137 20.22 -60.53 13.77
N GLN A 138 20.30 -60.27 15.08
CA GLN A 138 19.21 -59.92 15.99
C GLN A 138 19.59 -58.68 16.80
N ASP A 139 19.06 -58.56 18.02
CA ASP A 139 19.25 -57.40 18.90
C ASP A 139 20.62 -57.40 19.60
N ALA A 140 21.13 -56.19 19.84
CA ALA A 140 22.36 -55.93 20.59
C ALA A 140 22.10 -54.98 21.76
N VAL A 141 22.64 -55.29 22.93
CA VAL A 141 22.56 -54.48 24.15
C VAL A 141 23.96 -53.99 24.53
N ASN A 142 24.09 -52.70 24.83
CA ASN A 142 25.32 -52.03 25.27
C ASN A 142 25.08 -51.11 26.48
N HIS A 143 24.25 -51.55 27.44
CA HIS A 143 23.95 -50.76 28.66
C HIS A 143 25.19 -50.55 29.50
N GLY A 144 25.58 -49.29 29.73
CA GLY A 144 26.79 -48.93 30.49
C GLY A 144 28.11 -49.52 29.93
N GLY A 145 28.08 -50.14 28.76
CA GLY A 145 29.20 -50.80 28.10
C GLY A 145 29.88 -49.89 27.06
N ALA A 146 31.00 -50.36 26.54
CA ALA A 146 31.72 -49.70 25.44
C ALA A 146 31.85 -50.63 24.23
N LEU A 147 31.42 -50.15 23.08
CA LEU A 147 31.55 -50.81 21.77
C LEU A 147 32.29 -49.85 20.82
N GLY A 148 33.37 -50.27 20.16
CA GLY A 148 34.06 -49.35 19.26
C GLY A 148 35.47 -49.73 18.81
N GLY A 149 36.19 -48.76 18.27
CA GLY A 149 37.60 -48.89 17.89
C GLY A 149 38.24 -47.56 17.49
N GLN A 150 39.57 -47.50 17.46
CA GLN A 150 40.31 -46.30 17.05
C GLN A 150 40.31 -46.09 15.52
N GLY A 151 39.96 -47.11 14.74
CA GLY A 151 39.75 -47.04 13.30
C GLY A 151 38.31 -46.69 12.89
N ALA A 152 37.99 -46.97 11.64
CA ALA A 152 36.60 -46.94 11.17
C ALA A 152 35.78 -48.07 11.81
N VAL A 153 34.52 -47.80 12.13
CA VAL A 153 33.61 -48.76 12.75
C VAL A 153 32.38 -48.95 11.87
N THR A 154 32.05 -50.20 11.57
CA THR A 154 30.77 -50.57 10.95
C THR A 154 29.99 -51.44 11.93
N LEU A 155 28.74 -51.08 12.19
CA LEU A 155 27.85 -51.83 13.07
C LEU A 155 26.52 -52.12 12.38
N SER A 156 26.13 -53.40 12.29
CA SER A 156 24.83 -53.83 11.78
C SER A 156 24.12 -54.76 12.78
N ALA A 157 22.84 -54.52 13.03
CA ALA A 157 21.97 -55.29 13.93
C ALA A 157 20.49 -54.97 13.63
N THR A 158 19.56 -55.82 14.11
CA THR A 158 18.13 -55.49 14.07
C THR A 158 17.84 -54.26 14.93
N SER A 159 18.35 -54.26 16.15
CA SER A 159 18.32 -53.11 17.05
C SER A 159 19.60 -53.01 17.87
N LEU A 160 19.96 -51.79 18.26
CA LEU A 160 20.96 -51.53 19.29
C LEU A 160 20.32 -50.74 20.43
N ASP A 161 20.40 -51.28 21.65
CA ASP A 161 20.13 -50.52 22.87
C ASP A 161 21.46 -50.04 23.48
N ASN A 162 21.79 -48.77 23.23
CA ASN A 162 22.93 -48.04 23.77
C ASN A 162 22.55 -47.12 24.95
N SER A 163 21.43 -47.39 25.62
CA SER A 163 20.97 -46.57 26.74
C SER A 163 21.79 -46.79 28.02
N GLN A 164 21.42 -46.09 29.11
CA GLN A 164 22.03 -46.23 30.43
C GLN A 164 23.56 -45.96 30.42
N SER A 165 23.98 -44.82 29.87
CA SER A 165 25.41 -44.46 29.72
C SER A 165 26.23 -45.41 28.83
N GLY A 166 25.58 -46.15 27.93
CA GLY A 166 26.25 -46.91 26.87
C GLY A 166 27.07 -46.01 25.94
N LYS A 167 28.19 -46.54 25.43
CA LYS A 167 29.12 -45.83 24.54
C LYS A 167 29.37 -46.60 23.25
N LEU A 168 29.13 -45.95 22.12
CA LEU A 168 29.57 -46.39 20.79
C LEU A 168 30.58 -45.38 20.23
N VAL A 169 31.80 -45.81 19.97
CA VAL A 169 32.90 -44.90 19.61
C VAL A 169 33.65 -45.37 18.36
N ALA A 170 33.84 -44.48 17.39
CA ALA A 170 34.75 -44.67 16.26
C ALA A 170 35.82 -43.57 16.26
N GLY A 171 37.10 -43.97 16.22
CA GLY A 171 38.23 -43.03 16.06
C GLY A 171 38.39 -42.48 14.64
N GLN A 172 37.62 -42.99 13.68
CA GLN A 172 37.47 -42.45 12.33
C GLN A 172 35.97 -42.39 11.98
N ALA A 173 35.57 -42.86 10.79
CA ALA A 173 34.17 -42.90 10.38
C ALA A 173 33.36 -43.99 11.10
N LEU A 174 32.10 -43.71 11.39
CA LEU A 174 31.11 -44.66 11.92
C LEU A 174 29.98 -44.86 10.90
N THR A 175 29.78 -46.10 10.47
CA THR A 175 28.66 -46.48 9.60
C THR A 175 27.71 -47.41 10.35
N LEU A 176 26.44 -47.01 10.44
CA LEU A 176 25.37 -47.77 11.08
C LEU A 176 24.47 -48.42 10.03
N GLY A 177 24.27 -49.74 10.17
CA GLY A 177 23.30 -50.56 9.44
C GLY A 177 22.28 -51.16 10.40
N LEU A 178 21.60 -50.30 11.16
CA LEU A 178 20.66 -50.67 12.21
C LEU A 178 19.22 -50.54 11.73
N GLY A 179 18.31 -51.40 12.23
CA GLY A 179 16.85 -51.20 12.11
C GLY A 179 16.28 -50.26 13.17
N SER A 180 16.90 -50.20 14.35
CA SER A 180 16.59 -49.19 15.37
C SER A 180 17.77 -48.94 16.32
N LEU A 181 17.82 -47.75 16.89
CA LEU A 181 18.81 -47.35 17.90
C LEU A 181 18.11 -46.66 19.07
N ASN A 182 18.20 -47.24 20.26
CA ASN A 182 17.89 -46.56 21.51
C ASN A 182 19.18 -46.01 22.13
N ASN A 183 19.40 -44.71 22.01
CA ASN A 183 20.52 -43.98 22.60
C ASN A 183 20.07 -43.09 23.77
N THR A 184 19.00 -43.46 24.47
CA THR A 184 18.49 -42.67 25.60
C THR A 184 19.53 -42.57 26.71
N ALA A 185 19.95 -41.36 27.07
CA ALA A 185 21.06 -41.11 28.00
C ALA A 185 22.37 -41.87 27.65
N GLY A 186 22.57 -42.21 26.38
CA GLY A 186 23.75 -42.86 25.82
C GLY A 186 24.59 -41.90 24.97
N SER A 187 25.76 -42.37 24.55
CA SER A 187 26.67 -41.61 23.68
C SER A 187 27.12 -42.41 22.46
N VAL A 188 26.96 -41.81 21.28
CA VAL A 188 27.51 -42.26 20.01
C VAL A 188 28.44 -41.16 19.48
N TYR A 189 29.69 -41.51 19.21
CA TYR A 189 30.71 -40.57 18.75
C TYR A 189 31.54 -41.14 17.60
N ALA A 190 31.73 -40.35 16.55
CA ALA A 190 32.69 -40.61 15.49
C ALA A 190 33.66 -39.42 15.37
N ALA A 191 34.97 -39.65 15.34
CA ALA A 191 35.93 -38.57 15.09
C ALA A 191 35.92 -38.10 13.62
N GLY A 192 35.54 -38.99 12.69
CA GLY A 192 35.21 -38.67 11.30
C GLY A 192 33.70 -38.58 11.07
N ASP A 193 33.25 -38.95 9.88
CA ASP A 193 31.83 -38.93 9.51
C ASP A 193 31.01 -39.99 10.26
N LEU A 194 29.76 -39.66 10.61
CA LEU A 194 28.76 -40.58 11.13
C LEU A 194 27.63 -40.71 10.11
N GLY A 195 27.48 -41.90 9.52
CA GLY A 195 26.45 -42.19 8.52
C GLY A 195 25.50 -43.31 8.95
N TRP A 196 24.20 -43.09 8.75
CA TRP A 196 23.16 -44.12 8.90
C TRP A 196 22.09 -43.95 7.82
N ALA A 197 22.16 -44.79 6.79
CA ALA A 197 21.24 -44.75 5.65
C ALA A 197 20.31 -45.98 5.65
N ASN A 198 19.19 -45.86 6.36
CA ASN A 198 18.13 -46.85 6.38
C ASN A 198 16.77 -46.16 6.57
N GLY A 199 16.11 -45.82 5.47
CA GLY A 199 14.82 -45.11 5.49
C GLY A 199 13.66 -45.83 6.19
N SER A 200 13.85 -47.08 6.65
CA SER A 200 12.89 -47.81 7.50
C SER A 200 13.26 -47.79 8.99
N ALA A 201 14.41 -47.23 9.37
CA ALA A 201 14.91 -47.29 10.73
C ALA A 201 14.42 -46.16 11.64
N SER A 202 14.50 -46.38 12.95
CA SER A 202 14.12 -45.38 13.96
C SER A 202 15.24 -45.09 14.98
N LEU A 203 15.39 -43.82 15.34
CA LEU A 203 16.32 -43.35 16.37
C LEU A 203 15.54 -42.77 17.56
N LYS A 204 15.83 -43.28 18.76
CA LYS A 204 15.48 -42.64 20.04
C LYS A 204 16.75 -42.09 20.67
N ASN A 205 16.91 -40.78 20.70
CA ASN A 205 18.06 -40.08 21.26
C ASN A 205 17.68 -39.17 22.45
N ALA A 206 16.63 -39.53 23.19
CA ALA A 206 16.17 -38.70 24.30
C ALA A 206 17.26 -38.52 25.37
N GLN A 207 17.61 -37.28 25.72
CA GLN A 207 18.72 -36.95 26.62
C GLN A 207 20.08 -37.60 26.26
N GLY A 208 20.22 -38.10 25.03
CA GLY A 208 21.42 -38.75 24.51
C GLY A 208 22.23 -37.84 23.60
N SER A 209 23.38 -38.32 23.15
CA SER A 209 24.24 -37.62 22.19
C SER A 209 24.63 -38.48 20.99
N LEU A 210 24.39 -38.00 19.76
CA LEU A 210 25.04 -38.46 18.53
C LEU A 210 25.93 -37.32 18.02
N GLN A 211 27.24 -37.55 17.94
CA GLN A 211 28.21 -36.51 17.56
C GLN A 211 29.22 -37.02 16.52
N SER A 212 29.56 -36.15 15.58
CA SER A 212 30.56 -36.41 14.54
C SER A 212 31.61 -35.30 14.49
N GLY A 213 32.89 -35.66 14.38
CA GLY A 213 33.98 -34.73 14.06
C GLY A 213 34.06 -34.36 12.58
N GLY A 214 33.34 -35.10 11.73
CA GLY A 214 33.09 -34.79 10.32
C GLY A 214 31.63 -34.39 10.09
N ASN A 215 30.98 -35.04 9.13
CA ASN A 215 29.57 -34.88 8.80
C ASN A 215 28.69 -35.89 9.56
N LEU A 216 27.49 -35.46 9.95
CA LEU A 216 26.42 -36.33 10.45
C LEU A 216 25.34 -36.47 9.37
N ALA A 217 25.19 -37.67 8.81
CA ALA A 217 24.21 -37.97 7.77
C ALA A 217 23.24 -39.08 8.20
N LEU A 218 21.97 -38.77 8.36
CA LEU A 218 20.92 -39.70 8.79
C LEU A 218 19.79 -39.75 7.74
N GLU A 219 19.51 -40.93 7.19
CA GLU A 219 18.32 -41.20 6.38
C GLU A 219 17.47 -42.26 7.10
N LEU A 220 16.38 -41.85 7.74
CA LEU A 220 15.62 -42.65 8.72
C LEU A 220 14.10 -42.46 8.58
N ALA A 221 13.32 -43.45 9.01
CA ALA A 221 11.85 -43.32 9.08
C ALA A 221 11.40 -42.36 10.19
N ALA A 222 12.05 -42.41 11.35
CA ALA A 222 11.65 -41.62 12.52
C ALA A 222 12.84 -41.25 13.40
N VAL A 223 12.83 -40.00 13.90
CA VAL A 223 13.76 -39.53 14.93
C VAL A 223 12.97 -38.93 16.10
N ASP A 224 13.34 -39.35 17.31
CA ASP A 224 12.98 -38.69 18.56
C ASP A 224 14.26 -38.20 19.24
N ASN A 225 14.52 -36.90 19.17
CA ASN A 225 15.66 -36.24 19.80
C ASN A 225 15.22 -35.36 20.98
N ALA A 226 14.15 -35.71 21.70
CA ALA A 226 13.66 -34.92 22.83
C ALA A 226 14.73 -34.72 23.93
N GLY A 227 15.17 -33.47 24.14
CA GLY A 227 16.27 -33.15 25.07
C GLY A 227 17.64 -33.71 24.68
N GLY A 228 17.75 -34.38 23.53
CA GLY A 228 19.00 -34.94 23.02
C GLY A 228 19.81 -33.94 22.18
N THR A 229 21.03 -34.33 21.83
CA THR A 229 21.93 -33.59 20.94
C THR A 229 22.29 -34.41 19.71
N LEU A 230 22.07 -33.84 18.53
CA LEU A 230 22.69 -34.25 17.26
C LEU A 230 23.69 -33.17 16.85
N ALA A 231 24.96 -33.50 16.66
CA ALA A 231 25.96 -32.49 16.31
C ALA A 231 27.04 -32.98 15.35
N ALA A 232 27.54 -32.06 14.52
CA ALA A 232 28.66 -32.29 13.62
C ALA A 232 29.59 -31.07 13.60
N ASN A 233 30.90 -31.29 13.56
CA ASN A 233 31.86 -30.19 13.34
C ASN A 233 31.79 -29.62 11.91
N GLN A 234 31.24 -30.39 10.97
CA GLN A 234 30.95 -29.95 9.61
C GLN A 234 29.43 -29.82 9.42
N SER A 235 28.83 -30.59 8.52
CA SER A 235 27.42 -30.46 8.20
C SER A 235 26.56 -31.56 8.84
N VAL A 236 25.31 -31.21 9.13
CA VAL A 236 24.27 -32.16 9.56
C VAL A 236 23.23 -32.27 8.44
N ALA A 237 23.02 -33.47 7.93
CA ALA A 237 22.02 -33.77 6.91
C ALA A 237 21.04 -34.82 7.44
N LEU A 238 19.77 -34.45 7.57
CA LEU A 238 18.70 -35.31 8.06
C LEU A 238 17.65 -35.50 6.98
N THR A 239 17.46 -36.72 6.49
CA THR A 239 16.37 -37.12 5.60
C THR A 239 15.44 -38.04 6.36
N LEU A 240 14.29 -37.52 6.79
CA LEU A 240 13.41 -38.16 7.76
C LEU A 240 12.02 -38.43 7.19
N GLY A 241 11.43 -39.58 7.53
CA GLY A 241 10.00 -39.81 7.33
C GLY A 241 9.13 -39.01 8.30
N SER A 242 9.54 -38.94 9.58
CA SER A 242 8.82 -38.25 10.65
C SER A 242 9.77 -37.83 11.78
N THR A 243 9.35 -36.87 12.60
CA THR A 243 10.04 -36.49 13.84
C THR A 243 9.02 -36.09 14.90
N THR A 244 9.22 -36.51 16.15
CA THR A 244 8.42 -36.06 17.29
C THR A 244 9.05 -34.84 17.97
N ALA A 245 10.38 -34.79 18.03
CA ALA A 245 11.14 -33.68 18.59
C ALA A 245 12.56 -33.68 18.01
N LEU A 246 13.07 -32.49 17.67
CA LEU A 246 14.45 -32.33 17.18
C LEU A 246 15.45 -31.89 18.25
N GLY A 247 14.99 -31.50 19.45
CA GLY A 247 15.87 -31.10 20.55
C GLY A 247 16.95 -30.10 20.12
N LYS A 248 18.21 -30.41 20.44
CA LYS A 248 19.37 -29.63 19.98
C LYS A 248 20.00 -30.26 18.74
N ILE A 249 20.16 -29.45 17.69
CA ILE A 249 20.93 -29.77 16.50
C ILE A 249 21.95 -28.66 16.24
N ALA A 250 23.24 -29.02 16.15
CA ALA A 250 24.32 -28.07 15.92
C ALA A 250 25.22 -28.53 14.77
N ALA A 251 25.29 -27.72 13.72
CA ALA A 251 26.19 -27.91 12.59
C ALA A 251 27.30 -26.85 12.58
N GLY A 252 28.56 -27.27 12.51
CA GLY A 252 29.69 -26.37 12.36
C GLY A 252 29.77 -25.68 10.99
N GLN A 253 29.01 -26.16 10.01
CA GLN A 253 28.79 -25.54 8.69
C GLN A 253 27.28 -25.43 8.39
N ASP A 254 26.70 -26.41 7.68
CA ASP A 254 25.31 -26.35 7.21
C ASP A 254 24.41 -27.37 7.92
N LEU A 255 23.16 -27.00 8.18
CA LEU A 255 22.10 -27.91 8.64
C LEU A 255 21.01 -28.01 7.58
N THR A 256 20.80 -29.22 7.07
CA THR A 256 19.70 -29.54 6.14
C THR A 256 18.75 -30.56 6.77
N LEU A 257 17.47 -30.19 6.87
CA LEU A 257 16.37 -31.07 7.28
C LEU A 257 15.42 -31.30 6.11
N SER A 258 15.33 -32.53 5.64
CA SER A 258 14.34 -32.98 4.65
C SER A 258 13.33 -33.89 5.35
N LEU A 259 12.04 -33.55 5.30
CA LEU A 259 10.97 -34.28 6.00
C LEU A 259 9.79 -34.59 5.07
N ALA A 260 9.34 -35.84 5.08
CA ALA A 260 8.10 -36.28 4.41
C ALA A 260 6.86 -35.87 5.23
N GLY A 261 6.68 -34.56 5.44
CA GLY A 261 5.62 -33.98 6.25
C GLY A 261 5.87 -32.52 6.56
N GLY A 262 5.09 -31.96 7.48
CA GLY A 262 5.29 -30.61 8.01
C GLY A 262 6.21 -30.58 9.24
N TYR A 263 6.73 -29.40 9.56
CA TYR A 263 7.55 -29.16 10.74
C TYR A 263 7.08 -27.91 11.49
N THR A 264 7.03 -28.01 12.81
CA THR A 264 6.76 -26.87 13.70
C THR A 264 8.02 -26.51 14.47
N ASN A 265 8.56 -25.31 14.21
CA ASN A 265 9.58 -24.72 15.05
C ASN A 265 8.93 -24.15 16.32
N THR A 266 9.51 -24.41 17.48
CA THR A 266 8.99 -23.96 18.79
C THR A 266 10.11 -23.31 19.59
N LEU A 267 9.77 -22.66 20.71
CA LEU A 267 10.77 -22.13 21.67
C LEU A 267 11.71 -23.20 22.25
N ALA A 268 11.35 -24.48 22.17
CA ALA A 268 12.18 -25.59 22.65
C ALA A 268 13.20 -26.09 21.60
N SER A 269 13.01 -25.72 20.32
CA SER A 269 13.90 -26.11 19.23
C SER A 269 15.21 -25.34 19.30
N GLN A 270 16.35 -26.04 19.35
CA GLN A 270 17.68 -25.42 19.32
C GLN A 270 18.42 -25.86 18.05
N LEU A 271 18.06 -25.24 16.93
CA LEU A 271 18.63 -25.55 15.62
C LEU A 271 19.64 -24.46 15.26
N SER A 272 20.89 -24.84 14.99
CA SER A 272 21.97 -23.90 14.70
C SER A 272 22.90 -24.42 13.60
N ALA A 273 23.31 -23.51 12.73
CA ALA A 273 24.30 -23.72 11.68
C ALA A 273 25.17 -22.47 11.54
N ASN A 274 26.48 -22.64 11.39
CA ASN A 274 27.41 -21.51 11.22
C ASN A 274 27.38 -20.90 9.81
N ARG A 275 26.69 -21.53 8.85
CA ARG A 275 26.42 -21.01 7.52
C ARG A 275 24.94 -21.11 7.20
N ASN A 276 24.52 -22.19 6.52
CA ASN A 276 23.18 -22.31 5.96
C ASN A 276 22.28 -23.21 6.82
N LEU A 277 21.02 -22.83 6.90
CA LEU A 277 19.97 -23.60 7.56
C LEU A 277 18.83 -23.82 6.56
N ALA A 278 18.59 -25.08 6.18
CA ALA A 278 17.63 -25.43 5.13
C ALA A 278 16.57 -26.44 5.61
N PHE A 279 15.31 -26.14 5.30
CA PHE A 279 14.15 -27.02 5.49
C PHE A 279 13.57 -27.39 4.13
N ASN A 280 13.47 -28.69 3.83
CA ASN A 280 12.82 -29.23 2.64
C ASN A 280 11.65 -30.13 3.07
N LEU A 281 10.45 -29.57 3.06
CA LEU A 281 9.25 -30.18 3.62
C LEU A 281 8.24 -30.45 2.51
N THR A 282 7.62 -31.62 2.54
CA THR A 282 6.46 -31.90 1.67
C THR A 282 5.14 -31.39 2.26
N GLY A 283 5.13 -31.02 3.54
CA GLY A 283 3.99 -30.41 4.24
C GLY A 283 4.29 -28.99 4.71
N ASP A 284 3.56 -28.52 5.72
CA ASP A 284 3.61 -27.14 6.18
C ASP A 284 4.82 -26.84 7.08
N PHE A 285 5.38 -25.65 6.97
CA PHE A 285 6.31 -25.09 7.95
C PHE A 285 5.54 -24.11 8.85
N HIS A 286 5.57 -24.31 10.16
CA HIS A 286 5.01 -23.39 11.14
C HIS A 286 6.11 -22.92 12.11
N ASN A 287 6.43 -21.63 12.09
CA ASN A 287 7.26 -21.01 13.12
C ASN A 287 6.33 -20.49 14.22
N ALA A 288 6.23 -21.23 15.32
CA ALA A 288 5.25 -20.97 16.37
C ALA A 288 5.46 -19.61 17.05
N ALA A 289 4.43 -19.11 17.73
CA ALA A 289 4.46 -17.80 18.37
C ALA A 289 5.70 -17.59 19.27
N GLY A 290 6.42 -16.48 19.03
CA GLY A 290 7.66 -16.15 19.73
C GLY A 290 8.90 -16.97 19.34
N ALA A 291 8.76 -18.02 18.50
CA ALA A 291 9.89 -18.85 18.11
C ALA A 291 10.83 -18.11 17.14
N THR A 292 12.13 -18.34 17.30
CA THR A 292 13.17 -17.72 16.47
C THR A 292 13.91 -18.78 15.68
N LEU A 293 14.17 -18.49 14.41
CA LEU A 293 15.01 -19.29 13.55
C LEU A 293 15.99 -18.36 12.83
N GLN A 294 17.28 -18.58 13.08
CA GLN A 294 18.36 -17.73 12.59
C GLN A 294 19.43 -18.56 11.88
N ALA A 295 19.83 -18.10 10.69
CA ALA A 295 21.00 -18.58 9.98
C ALA A 295 22.07 -17.49 9.92
N VAL A 296 23.35 -17.86 9.90
CA VAL A 296 24.44 -16.87 9.74
C VAL A 296 24.51 -16.36 8.31
N ASP A 297 24.38 -17.27 7.34
CA ASP A 297 24.43 -16.95 5.90
C ASP A 297 23.02 -17.04 5.30
N GLN A 298 22.58 -18.21 4.84
CA GLN A 298 21.24 -18.37 4.26
C GLN A 298 20.28 -19.20 5.13
N LEU A 299 19.08 -18.66 5.36
CA LEU A 299 17.92 -19.41 5.82
C LEU A 299 17.04 -19.77 4.62
N THR A 300 16.81 -21.06 4.40
CA THR A 300 15.96 -21.57 3.31
C THR A 300 14.82 -22.43 3.86
N VAL A 301 13.59 -22.13 3.47
CA VAL A 301 12.40 -22.95 3.78
C VAL A 301 11.65 -23.25 2.50
N ASN A 302 11.59 -24.53 2.13
CA ASN A 302 10.76 -25.07 1.06
C ASN A 302 9.65 -25.90 1.70
N ALA A 303 8.38 -25.50 1.53
CA ALA A 303 7.24 -26.16 2.18
C ALA A 303 5.94 -26.04 1.35
N ALA A 304 4.90 -26.79 1.73
CA ALA A 304 3.58 -26.70 1.11
C ALA A 304 2.84 -25.40 1.46
N ASN A 305 2.95 -24.97 2.72
CA ASN A 305 2.57 -23.66 3.25
C ASN A 305 3.63 -23.22 4.26
N ILE A 306 3.77 -21.91 4.44
CA ILE A 306 4.71 -21.32 5.41
C ILE A 306 3.92 -20.36 6.28
N ASP A 307 3.94 -20.59 7.59
CA ASP A 307 3.31 -19.71 8.59
C ASP A 307 4.36 -19.23 9.59
N ASN A 308 4.55 -17.92 9.66
CA ASN A 308 5.38 -17.25 10.65
C ASN A 308 4.46 -16.51 11.63
N ALA A 309 4.18 -17.15 12.77
CA ALA A 309 3.15 -16.72 13.70
C ALA A 309 3.53 -15.44 14.46
N THR A 310 2.55 -14.89 15.19
CA THR A 310 2.72 -13.68 16.00
C THR A 310 3.99 -13.72 16.86
N GLY A 311 4.84 -12.71 16.73
CA GLY A 311 6.10 -12.56 17.48
C GLY A 311 7.21 -13.54 17.11
N ALA A 312 6.99 -14.43 16.13
CA ALA A 312 8.00 -15.34 15.63
C ALA A 312 8.97 -14.63 14.68
N THR A 313 10.23 -15.07 14.60
CA THR A 313 11.27 -14.46 13.76
C THR A 313 11.92 -15.48 12.83
N LEU A 314 12.01 -15.14 11.55
CA LEU A 314 12.82 -15.83 10.53
C LEU A 314 13.89 -14.85 10.03
N ASN A 315 15.17 -15.19 10.19
CA ASN A 315 16.27 -14.28 9.82
C ASN A 315 17.50 -15.04 9.30
N GLY A 316 18.15 -14.48 8.28
CA GLY A 316 19.48 -14.84 7.80
C GLY A 316 20.10 -13.66 7.05
N ALA A 317 21.39 -13.73 6.70
CA ALA A 317 21.95 -12.76 5.75
C ALA A 317 21.19 -12.79 4.41
N ALA A 318 20.78 -13.99 3.98
CA ALA A 318 19.74 -14.20 2.99
C ALA A 318 18.59 -15.06 3.56
N THR A 319 17.35 -14.64 3.35
CA THR A 319 16.15 -15.40 3.74
C THR A 319 15.35 -15.77 2.49
N VAL A 320 15.22 -17.06 2.22
CA VAL A 320 14.56 -17.62 1.03
C VAL A 320 13.41 -18.53 1.46
N LEU A 321 12.17 -18.10 1.19
CA LEU A 321 10.97 -18.84 1.54
C LEU A 321 10.20 -19.20 0.27
N THR A 322 10.03 -20.50 0.01
CA THR A 322 9.39 -21.01 -1.20
C THR A 322 8.23 -21.92 -0.84
N THR A 323 7.04 -21.56 -1.32
CA THR A 323 5.81 -22.33 -1.18
C THR A 323 4.96 -22.23 -2.45
N SER A 324 4.29 -23.32 -2.81
CA SER A 324 3.24 -23.27 -3.85
C SER A 324 1.88 -22.83 -3.29
N GLY A 325 1.71 -22.89 -1.97
CA GLY A 325 0.50 -22.52 -1.26
C GLY A 325 0.59 -21.12 -0.66
N ALA A 326 0.15 -20.97 0.59
CA ALA A 326 0.15 -19.70 1.30
C ALA A 326 1.47 -19.45 2.05
N LEU A 327 1.92 -18.20 2.05
CA LEU A 327 2.87 -17.65 3.02
C LEU A 327 2.10 -16.66 3.90
N SER A 328 1.94 -16.99 5.17
CA SER A 328 1.34 -16.14 6.20
C SER A 328 2.43 -15.59 7.10
N ASN A 329 2.46 -14.27 7.28
CA ASN A 329 3.38 -13.60 8.19
C ASN A 329 2.63 -12.71 9.18
N GLU A 330 2.57 -13.16 10.42
CA GLU A 330 2.14 -12.41 11.61
C GLU A 330 3.34 -12.07 12.52
N GLY A 331 4.54 -12.54 12.19
CA GLY A 331 5.80 -12.28 12.88
C GLY A 331 6.74 -11.34 12.11
N SER A 332 8.05 -11.54 12.30
CA SER A 332 9.10 -10.83 11.56
C SER A 332 9.82 -11.76 10.58
N ILE A 333 9.91 -11.34 9.32
CA ILE A 333 10.78 -11.94 8.31
C ILE A 333 11.87 -10.91 7.98
N GLU A 334 13.11 -11.28 8.25
CA GLU A 334 14.25 -10.38 8.16
C GLU A 334 15.37 -10.93 7.28
N GLY A 335 16.19 -10.05 6.72
CA GLY A 335 17.47 -10.43 6.14
C GLY A 335 18.17 -9.34 5.33
N GLY A 336 19.44 -9.55 4.97
CA GLY A 336 20.14 -8.67 4.03
C GLY A 336 19.49 -8.71 2.64
N THR A 337 19.16 -9.90 2.17
CA THR A 337 18.31 -10.12 0.99
C THR A 337 17.15 -11.04 1.36
N ILE A 338 15.94 -10.70 0.93
CA ILE A 338 14.74 -11.53 1.13
C ILE A 338 14.19 -11.94 -0.22
N THR A 339 13.95 -13.23 -0.41
CA THR A 339 13.26 -13.78 -1.59
C THR A 339 12.08 -14.63 -1.14
N LEU A 340 10.87 -14.19 -1.48
CA LEU A 340 9.63 -14.89 -1.16
C LEU A 340 8.99 -15.38 -2.45
N THR A 341 8.66 -16.67 -2.53
CA THR A 341 7.87 -17.25 -3.62
C THR A 341 6.67 -17.95 -3.03
N ALA A 342 5.45 -17.53 -3.40
CA ALA A 342 4.20 -18.05 -2.83
C ALA A 342 3.07 -18.14 -3.86
N GLY A 343 2.08 -19.01 -3.65
CA GLY A 343 0.79 -18.89 -4.34
C GLY A 343 0.05 -17.62 -3.89
N SER A 344 0.05 -17.35 -2.59
CA SER A 344 -0.46 -16.12 -1.99
C SER A 344 0.38 -15.68 -0.79
N LEU A 345 0.66 -14.40 -0.68
CA LEU A 345 1.34 -13.79 0.47
C LEU A 345 0.36 -12.96 1.28
N ALA A 346 0.21 -13.26 2.56
CA ALA A 346 -0.51 -12.44 3.54
C ALA A 346 0.47 -11.94 4.59
N ASN A 347 0.60 -10.62 4.72
CA ASN A 347 1.43 -9.98 5.72
C ASN A 347 0.57 -9.10 6.64
N THR A 348 0.65 -9.35 7.95
CA THR A 348 -0.01 -8.59 9.02
C THR A 348 0.99 -8.14 10.09
N ALA A 349 2.29 -8.20 9.78
CA ALA A 349 3.38 -7.78 10.64
C ALA A 349 4.56 -7.32 9.77
N ASN A 350 5.79 -7.77 10.04
CA ASN A 350 7.01 -7.18 9.50
C ASN A 350 7.69 -8.08 8.46
N ILE A 351 7.99 -7.51 7.28
CA ILE A 351 8.93 -8.05 6.31
C ILE A 351 9.97 -6.97 6.02
N ILE A 352 11.21 -7.15 6.50
CA ILE A 352 12.21 -6.08 6.55
C ILE A 352 13.57 -6.58 6.08
N GLY A 353 14.15 -5.95 5.05
CA GLY A 353 15.50 -6.33 4.63
C GLY A 353 16.33 -5.28 3.91
N GLY A 354 17.49 -5.68 3.40
CA GLY A 354 18.30 -4.82 2.54
C GLY A 354 17.69 -4.71 1.14
N ALA A 355 17.50 -5.84 0.45
CA ALA A 355 16.75 -5.93 -0.80
C ALA A 355 15.65 -6.98 -0.69
N LEU A 356 14.48 -6.70 -1.24
CA LEU A 356 13.32 -7.60 -1.17
C LEU A 356 12.79 -7.92 -2.56
N THR A 357 12.63 -9.22 -2.85
CA THR A 357 11.91 -9.71 -4.02
C THR A 357 10.78 -10.64 -3.60
N VAL A 358 9.58 -10.38 -4.08
CA VAL A 358 8.40 -11.23 -3.87
C VAL A 358 7.85 -11.69 -5.22
N THR A 359 7.66 -13.00 -5.38
CA THR A 359 6.89 -13.58 -6.49
C THR A 359 5.63 -14.24 -5.92
N ALA A 360 4.45 -13.73 -6.27
CA ALA A 360 3.19 -14.26 -5.76
C ALA A 360 2.03 -14.24 -6.77
N GLY A 361 1.06 -15.14 -6.59
CA GLY A 361 -0.22 -15.06 -7.30
C GLY A 361 -1.10 -13.91 -6.79
N ALA A 362 -1.09 -13.65 -5.49
CA ALA A 362 -1.74 -12.52 -4.83
C ALA A 362 -0.94 -12.06 -3.60
N LEU A 363 -1.04 -10.77 -3.26
CA LEU A 363 -0.37 -10.19 -2.10
C LEU A 363 -1.35 -9.31 -1.32
N THR A 364 -1.56 -9.60 -0.04
CA THR A 364 -2.27 -8.73 0.89
C THR A 364 -1.30 -8.26 1.97
N ASN A 365 -1.06 -6.96 2.03
CA ASN A 365 -0.34 -6.30 3.10
C ASN A 365 -1.37 -5.54 3.96
N GLY A 366 -1.57 -6.00 5.19
CA GLY A 366 -2.47 -5.40 6.16
C GLY A 366 -3.72 -6.23 6.49
N SER A 367 -4.24 -6.02 7.69
CA SER A 367 -5.43 -6.68 8.22
C SER A 367 -6.73 -5.96 7.82
N ASP A 368 -7.87 -6.64 7.92
CA ASP A 368 -9.18 -6.04 7.68
C ASP A 368 -9.71 -5.45 8.98
N LEU A 369 -9.79 -4.12 9.04
CA LEU A 369 -10.29 -3.40 10.21
C LEU A 369 -11.78 -3.04 10.09
N GLY A 370 -12.49 -3.57 9.08
CA GLY A 370 -13.92 -3.35 8.91
C GLY A 370 -14.28 -1.87 8.67
N PRO A 371 -15.38 -1.35 9.23
CA PRO A 371 -15.85 0.03 8.99
C PRO A 371 -15.26 1.08 9.95
N VAL A 372 -14.31 0.70 10.81
CA VAL A 372 -13.80 1.59 11.87
C VAL A 372 -12.93 2.70 11.26
N THR A 373 -13.18 3.96 11.64
CA THR A 373 -12.44 5.14 11.13
C THR A 373 -11.31 5.60 12.04
N GLY A 374 -11.47 5.47 13.37
CA GLY A 374 -10.41 5.72 14.35
C GLY A 374 -9.50 4.51 14.45
N ASN A 375 -8.27 4.63 13.96
CA ASN A 375 -7.34 3.51 13.88
C ASN A 375 -6.20 3.75 14.87
N ASN A 376 -6.17 3.03 16.00
CA ASN A 376 -5.26 3.32 17.11
C ASN A 376 -3.75 3.18 16.78
N THR A 377 -3.35 2.74 15.59
CA THR A 377 -2.15 3.19 14.87
C THR A 377 -2.31 2.75 13.41
N TYR A 378 -2.00 3.62 12.45
CA TYR A 378 -1.83 3.17 11.06
C TYR A 378 -0.76 2.08 10.98
N GLN A 379 -0.78 1.27 9.91
CA GLN A 379 0.23 0.26 9.57
C GLN A 379 0.08 -1.10 10.26
N SER A 380 -1.07 -1.75 10.07
CA SER A 380 -1.28 -3.15 10.50
C SER A 380 -0.27 -4.15 9.92
N ALA A 381 0.55 -3.73 8.96
CA ALA A 381 1.63 -4.50 8.37
C ALA A 381 2.66 -3.56 7.73
N LEU A 382 3.93 -3.99 7.73
CA LEU A 382 5.06 -3.30 7.13
C LEU A 382 5.79 -4.24 6.18
N ILE A 383 6.02 -3.77 4.96
CA ILE A 383 7.01 -4.34 4.05
C ILE A 383 8.02 -3.24 3.74
N ALA A 384 9.28 -3.46 4.11
CA ALA A 384 10.32 -2.46 3.97
C ALA A 384 11.65 -3.00 3.46
N ALA A 385 12.37 -2.19 2.67
CA ALA A 385 13.74 -2.50 2.29
C ALA A 385 14.64 -1.26 2.19
N ALA A 386 15.93 -1.41 2.52
CA ALA A 386 16.87 -0.29 2.45
C ALA A 386 17.28 0.05 0.99
N ASN A 387 17.48 -0.94 0.14
CA ASN A 387 18.03 -0.80 -1.21
C ASN A 387 16.98 -0.82 -2.32
N GLY A 388 15.88 -1.56 -2.13
CA GLY A 388 14.84 -1.71 -3.15
C GLY A 388 13.84 -2.82 -2.84
N ILE A 389 12.63 -2.65 -3.37
CA ILE A 389 11.53 -3.62 -3.28
C ILE A 389 11.05 -3.95 -4.70
N ASP A 390 11.06 -5.23 -5.05
CA ASP A 390 10.43 -5.75 -6.27
C ASP A 390 9.29 -6.72 -5.92
N LEU A 391 8.05 -6.33 -6.23
CA LEU A 391 6.84 -7.14 -6.02
C LEU A 391 6.30 -7.62 -7.36
N TYR A 392 6.55 -8.89 -7.68
CA TYR A 392 6.03 -9.58 -8.85
C TYR A 392 4.75 -10.35 -8.51
N VAL A 393 3.60 -9.69 -8.69
CA VAL A 393 2.27 -10.19 -8.34
C VAL A 393 1.39 -10.30 -9.59
N GLY A 394 1.19 -11.54 -10.06
CA GLY A 394 0.43 -11.81 -11.28
C GLY A 394 -1.07 -11.50 -11.17
N GLY A 395 -1.64 -11.61 -9.97
CA GLY A 395 -3.04 -11.32 -9.66
C GLY A 395 -3.24 -9.94 -9.04
N ALA A 396 -3.86 -9.90 -7.86
CA ALA A 396 -4.16 -8.67 -7.13
C ALA A 396 -3.15 -8.40 -6.01
N LEU A 397 -2.70 -7.15 -5.91
CA LEU A 397 -2.00 -6.62 -4.75
C LEU A 397 -2.93 -5.68 -3.99
N LEU A 398 -3.11 -5.92 -2.69
CA LEU A 398 -3.85 -5.07 -1.77
C LEU A 398 -2.92 -4.58 -0.67
N ASN A 399 -2.65 -3.27 -0.63
CA ASN A 399 -2.02 -2.61 0.51
C ASN A 399 -3.11 -1.87 1.29
N ARG A 400 -3.49 -2.37 2.47
CA ARG A 400 -4.65 -1.88 3.23
C ARG A 400 -4.24 -1.45 4.63
N ASP A 401 -4.42 -0.17 4.95
CA ASP A 401 -4.04 0.41 6.25
C ASP A 401 -2.62 -0.03 6.67
N ALA A 402 -1.73 -0.17 5.69
CA ALA A 402 -0.42 -0.80 5.77
C ALA A 402 0.61 -0.02 4.95
N THR A 403 1.89 -0.32 5.16
CA THR A 403 2.98 0.44 4.55
C THR A 403 3.90 -0.43 3.72
N LEU A 404 4.19 0.06 2.52
CA LEU A 404 5.32 -0.36 1.69
C LEU A 404 6.35 0.77 1.69
N PHE A 405 7.56 0.53 2.17
CA PHE A 405 8.57 1.59 2.34
C PHE A 405 9.96 1.19 1.84
N THR A 406 10.65 2.08 1.12
CA THR A 406 12.05 1.84 0.74
C THR A 406 12.86 3.12 0.60
N LEU A 407 14.16 3.08 0.92
CA LEU A 407 15.06 4.20 0.59
C LEU A 407 15.45 4.18 -0.90
N GLY A 408 15.38 3.01 -1.53
CA GLY A 408 15.70 2.83 -2.94
C GLY A 408 14.48 2.93 -3.83
N HIS A 409 14.39 2.02 -4.80
CA HIS A 409 13.29 1.94 -5.75
C HIS A 409 12.20 0.97 -5.27
N LEU A 410 10.98 1.17 -5.77
CA LEU A 410 9.86 0.25 -5.57
C LEU A 410 9.24 -0.11 -6.93
N THR A 411 9.20 -1.41 -7.24
CA THR A 411 8.58 -1.95 -8.45
C THR A 411 7.39 -2.84 -8.09
N ILE A 412 6.25 -2.66 -8.77
CA ILE A 412 5.12 -3.59 -8.75
C ILE A 412 4.76 -3.96 -10.18
N ALA A 413 4.79 -5.26 -10.49
CA ALA A 413 4.48 -5.81 -11.81
C ALA A 413 3.95 -7.25 -11.67
N ALA A 414 3.47 -7.88 -12.75
CA ALA A 414 3.11 -9.30 -12.75
C ALA A 414 4.33 -10.22 -12.71
N ASP A 415 5.44 -9.78 -13.31
CA ASP A 415 6.68 -10.54 -13.47
C ASP A 415 7.87 -9.59 -13.70
N ALA A 416 9.08 -10.16 -13.67
CA ALA A 416 10.33 -9.43 -13.89
C ALA A 416 10.51 -8.87 -15.32
N SER A 417 9.69 -9.30 -16.29
CA SER A 417 9.70 -8.74 -17.65
C SER A 417 8.87 -7.46 -17.78
N GLY A 418 8.18 -7.05 -16.71
CA GLY A 418 7.32 -5.88 -16.68
C GLY A 418 5.89 -6.16 -17.14
N GLY A 419 5.42 -7.42 -17.06
CA GLY A 419 4.00 -7.73 -17.27
C GLY A 419 3.11 -6.95 -16.29
N GLY A 420 1.86 -6.65 -16.67
CA GLY A 420 0.94 -5.90 -15.81
C GLY A 420 0.17 -6.76 -14.82
N SER A 421 0.26 -6.47 -13.53
CA SER A 421 -0.59 -7.07 -12.48
C SER A 421 -2.08 -6.89 -12.81
N GLN A 422 -2.96 -7.78 -12.35
CA GLN A 422 -4.39 -7.63 -12.62
C GLN A 422 -4.97 -6.39 -11.94
N ALA A 423 -4.63 -6.16 -10.67
CA ALA A 423 -5.04 -4.98 -9.93
C ALA A 423 -4.03 -4.66 -8.83
N VAL A 424 -3.82 -3.36 -8.59
CA VAL A 424 -3.06 -2.86 -7.45
C VAL A 424 -3.94 -1.85 -6.72
N THR A 425 -4.32 -2.17 -5.50
CA THR A 425 -5.20 -1.34 -4.67
C THR A 425 -4.45 -0.88 -3.43
N ASN A 426 -4.28 0.43 -3.29
CA ASN A 426 -3.80 1.08 -2.08
C ASN A 426 -5.00 1.69 -1.32
N LEU A 427 -5.37 1.07 -0.20
CA LEU A 427 -6.61 1.31 0.54
C LEU A 427 -6.34 1.87 1.94
N SER A 428 -6.43 3.18 2.11
CA SER A 428 -5.89 3.91 3.27
C SER A 428 -4.46 3.51 3.66
N GLY A 429 -3.67 3.05 2.68
CA GLY A 429 -2.29 2.60 2.89
C GLY A 429 -1.27 3.60 2.36
N ASP A 430 -0.03 3.42 2.78
CA ASP A 430 1.11 4.21 2.32
C ASP A 430 2.01 3.36 1.42
N ILE A 431 2.29 3.83 0.21
CA ILE A 431 3.32 3.28 -0.67
C ILE A 431 4.35 4.38 -0.89
N GLU A 432 5.53 4.20 -0.31
CA GLU A 432 6.56 5.24 -0.25
C GLU A 432 7.94 4.73 -0.67
N ALA A 433 8.64 5.53 -1.49
CA ALA A 433 10.03 5.31 -1.84
C ALA A 433 10.81 6.63 -1.82
N ASN A 434 12.00 6.67 -1.22
CA ASN A 434 12.88 7.85 -1.42
C ASN A 434 13.43 7.90 -2.85
N GLY A 435 13.60 6.75 -3.51
CA GLY A 435 13.89 6.66 -4.94
C GLY A 435 12.63 6.78 -5.81
N GLY A 436 12.60 6.05 -6.92
CA GLY A 436 11.46 6.04 -7.84
C GLY A 436 10.48 4.89 -7.58
N ILE A 437 9.22 5.09 -7.96
CA ILE A 437 8.18 4.07 -7.93
C ILE A 437 7.76 3.73 -9.37
N THR A 438 7.69 2.44 -9.69
CA THR A 438 7.09 1.94 -10.94
C THR A 438 6.01 0.93 -10.64
N ILE A 439 4.78 1.17 -11.11
CA ILE A 439 3.66 0.25 -10.99
C ILE A 439 3.11 -0.04 -12.38
N THR A 440 3.15 -1.31 -12.78
CA THR A 440 2.55 -1.79 -14.02
C THR A 440 1.38 -2.71 -13.68
N ALA A 441 0.16 -2.24 -13.92
CA ALA A 441 -1.07 -2.96 -13.62
C ALA A 441 -2.13 -2.70 -14.69
N ARG A 442 -3.18 -3.52 -14.77
CA ARG A 442 -4.35 -3.15 -15.59
C ARG A 442 -5.13 -2.01 -14.95
N GLN A 443 -5.23 -2.04 -13.63
CA GLN A 443 -5.89 -1.02 -12.81
C GLN A 443 -5.08 -0.75 -11.55
N PHE A 444 -4.77 0.53 -11.32
CA PHE A 444 -4.25 1.03 -10.06
C PHE A 444 -5.32 1.91 -9.38
N THR A 445 -5.64 1.59 -8.13
CA THR A 445 -6.63 2.32 -7.33
C THR A 445 -6.00 2.80 -6.04
N ASN A 446 -5.97 4.11 -5.83
CA ASN A 446 -5.52 4.78 -4.61
C ASN A 446 -6.75 5.44 -3.97
N GLN A 447 -7.30 4.84 -2.91
CA GLN A 447 -8.57 5.27 -2.34
C GLN A 447 -8.66 5.07 -0.83
N ARG A 448 -9.56 5.80 -0.18
CA ARG A 448 -9.87 5.59 1.24
C ARG A 448 -10.67 4.31 1.45
N ARG A 449 -10.38 3.59 2.55
CA ARG A 449 -11.18 2.46 3.01
C ARG A 449 -12.59 2.86 3.41
N VAL A 450 -12.70 3.94 4.19
CA VAL A 450 -13.98 4.44 4.71
C VAL A 450 -14.22 5.85 4.20
N PHE A 451 -15.37 6.03 3.55
CA PHE A 451 -15.88 7.31 3.12
C PHE A 451 -17.40 7.31 3.21
N ASN A 452 -17.93 7.98 4.24
CA ASN A 452 -19.36 8.05 4.51
C ASN A 452 -19.80 9.51 4.52
N THR A 453 -20.92 9.79 3.85
CA THR A 453 -21.55 11.11 3.81
C THR A 453 -22.91 11.07 4.49
N THR A 454 -23.36 12.19 5.04
CA THR A 454 -24.71 12.34 5.61
C THR A 454 -25.42 13.55 5.00
N THR A 455 -26.74 13.45 4.87
CA THR A 455 -27.61 14.57 4.52
C THR A 455 -28.20 15.16 5.79
N VAL A 456 -27.93 16.43 6.06
CA VAL A 456 -28.47 17.21 7.17
C VAL A 456 -29.54 18.13 6.63
N ASN A 457 -30.78 17.96 7.06
CA ASN A 457 -31.84 18.93 6.79
C ASN A 457 -31.69 20.10 7.77
N LEU A 458 -31.61 21.33 7.25
CA LEU A 458 -31.47 22.51 8.10
C LEU A 458 -32.76 22.74 8.87
N THR A 459 -32.64 23.11 10.15
CA THR A 459 -33.75 23.57 10.97
C THR A 459 -34.31 24.90 10.45
N ALA A 460 -35.53 25.26 10.81
CA ALA A 460 -36.13 26.54 10.39
C ALA A 460 -35.27 27.76 10.75
N ALA A 461 -34.54 27.71 11.88
CA ALA A 461 -33.63 28.78 12.28
C ALA A 461 -32.37 28.85 11.38
N GLU A 462 -31.77 27.70 11.06
CA GLU A 462 -30.61 27.64 10.15
C GLU A 462 -31.00 28.02 8.72
N GLN A 463 -32.19 27.60 8.26
CA GLN A 463 -32.74 28.03 6.97
C GLN A 463 -32.91 29.55 6.92
N ALA A 464 -33.44 30.17 7.98
CA ALA A 464 -33.58 31.63 8.06
C ALA A 464 -32.22 32.37 8.00
N GLN A 465 -31.15 31.78 8.54
CA GLN A 465 -29.78 32.31 8.46
C GLN A 465 -29.12 32.06 7.08
N ASN A 466 -29.64 31.11 6.30
CA ASN A 466 -29.15 30.72 4.99
C ASN A 466 -30.26 30.93 3.95
N THR A 467 -30.86 32.13 3.95
CA THR A 467 -31.87 32.57 2.99
C THR A 467 -31.50 33.94 2.43
N THR A 468 -31.70 34.13 1.13
CA THR A 468 -31.61 35.42 0.45
C THR A 468 -32.83 35.66 -0.43
N SER A 469 -33.24 36.91 -0.59
CA SER A 469 -34.34 37.30 -1.48
C SER A 469 -33.88 38.39 -2.44
N VAL A 470 -34.07 38.18 -3.74
CA VAL A 470 -33.79 39.16 -4.79
C VAL A 470 -35.09 39.48 -5.51
N THR A 471 -35.43 40.76 -5.61
CA THR A 471 -36.60 41.21 -6.36
C THR A 471 -36.15 41.71 -7.73
N LEU A 472 -36.71 41.13 -8.79
CA LEU A 472 -36.47 41.57 -10.17
C LEU A 472 -37.74 42.19 -10.74
N SER A 473 -37.69 43.47 -11.06
CA SER A 473 -38.78 44.15 -11.78
C SER A 473 -38.81 43.71 -13.25
N ARG A 474 -40.02 43.45 -13.75
CA ARG A 474 -40.34 42.91 -15.08
C ARG A 474 -41.48 43.72 -15.72
N TYR A 475 -41.56 43.69 -17.05
CA TYR A 475 -42.37 44.59 -17.88
C TYR A 475 -43.03 43.84 -19.03
N ALA A 476 -44.23 44.26 -19.46
CA ALA A 476 -44.88 43.71 -20.65
C ALA A 476 -44.39 44.43 -21.93
N TYR A 477 -44.17 43.68 -23.02
CA TYR A 477 -43.66 44.22 -24.30
C TYR A 477 -44.67 45.10 -25.07
N PHE A 478 -45.96 45.06 -24.70
CA PHE A 478 -47.06 45.64 -25.49
C PHE A 478 -47.42 47.09 -25.13
N ASP A 479 -46.55 47.85 -24.47
CA ASP A 479 -46.78 49.29 -24.29
C ASP A 479 -46.55 50.03 -25.62
N THR A 480 -47.62 50.62 -26.14
CA THR A 480 -47.62 51.33 -27.44
C THR A 480 -47.23 52.80 -27.30
N ASP A 481 -47.07 53.32 -26.08
CA ASP A 481 -46.58 54.68 -25.82
C ASP A 481 -45.05 54.70 -25.72
N LEU A 482 -44.41 55.31 -26.71
CA LEU A 482 -42.94 55.49 -26.78
C LEU A 482 -42.36 56.27 -25.59
N ASN A 483 -43.17 56.97 -24.79
CA ASN A 483 -42.73 57.70 -23.60
C ASN A 483 -42.72 56.86 -22.31
N HIS A 484 -43.32 55.66 -22.30
CA HIS A 484 -43.33 54.73 -21.16
C HIS A 484 -42.26 53.65 -21.25
N GLN A 485 -41.52 53.57 -22.36
CA GLN A 485 -40.38 52.66 -22.49
C GLN A 485 -39.22 53.15 -21.60
N VAL A 486 -38.96 52.43 -20.52
CA VAL A 486 -37.79 52.70 -19.66
C VAL A 486 -36.52 52.52 -20.51
N PRO A 487 -35.59 53.48 -20.56
CA PRO A 487 -34.31 53.28 -21.24
C PRO A 487 -33.55 52.12 -20.59
N ASN A 488 -33.00 51.20 -21.40
CA ASN A 488 -32.20 50.04 -20.96
C ASN A 488 -32.96 48.83 -20.37
N ILE A 489 -34.23 48.60 -20.75
CA ILE A 489 -34.90 47.32 -20.43
C ILE A 489 -34.20 46.19 -21.19
N THR A 490 -33.81 45.14 -20.48
CA THR A 490 -33.27 43.92 -21.09
C THR A 490 -34.37 42.92 -21.41
N ALA A 491 -34.13 42.03 -22.39
CA ALA A 491 -35.08 40.96 -22.72
C ALA A 491 -35.46 40.09 -21.49
N ALA A 492 -34.54 39.96 -20.54
CA ALA A 492 -34.73 39.28 -19.25
C ALA A 492 -35.78 39.94 -18.33
N GLN A 493 -36.01 41.24 -18.50
CA GLN A 493 -37.00 42.01 -17.75
C GLN A 493 -38.33 42.10 -18.50
N VAL A 494 -38.49 41.39 -19.62
CA VAL A 494 -39.73 41.37 -20.38
C VAL A 494 -40.47 40.06 -20.09
N ILE A 495 -41.73 40.13 -19.64
CA ILE A 495 -42.54 38.94 -19.41
C ILE A 495 -42.96 38.30 -20.73
N GLY A 496 -42.94 36.97 -20.79
CA GLY A 496 -43.29 36.21 -21.99
C GLY A 496 -44.79 36.18 -22.26
N ALA A 497 -45.21 35.83 -23.48
CA ALA A 497 -46.63 35.80 -23.86
C ALA A 497 -47.49 34.85 -22.98
N ALA A 498 -46.93 33.71 -22.57
CA ALA A 498 -47.61 32.75 -21.68
C ALA A 498 -47.75 33.27 -20.25
N GLU A 499 -46.73 33.96 -19.75
CA GLU A 499 -46.74 34.59 -18.43
C GLU A 499 -47.71 35.77 -18.41
N TYR A 500 -47.71 36.60 -19.45
CA TYR A 500 -48.68 37.65 -19.65
C TYR A 500 -50.11 37.09 -19.69
N ALA A 501 -50.34 35.94 -20.33
CA ALA A 501 -51.64 35.27 -20.32
C ALA A 501 -52.04 34.78 -18.91
N ASN A 502 -51.09 34.27 -18.11
CA ASN A 502 -51.35 33.86 -16.72
C ASN A 502 -51.71 35.05 -15.83
N VAL A 503 -50.99 36.17 -15.97
CA VAL A 503 -51.32 37.44 -15.33
C VAL A 503 -52.72 37.88 -15.76
N ASN A 504 -53.01 37.89 -17.05
CA ASN A 504 -54.32 38.31 -17.57
C ASN A 504 -55.46 37.42 -17.04
N ASN A 505 -55.25 36.10 -16.95
CA ASN A 505 -56.21 35.17 -16.35
C ASN A 505 -56.41 35.41 -14.85
N PHE A 506 -55.32 35.57 -14.10
CA PHE A 506 -55.36 35.96 -12.69
C PHE A 506 -56.14 37.26 -12.52
N CYS A 507 -55.78 38.29 -13.26
CA CYS A 507 -56.44 39.59 -13.28
C CYS A 507 -57.93 39.50 -13.58
N ASN A 508 -58.33 38.72 -14.60
CA ASN A 508 -59.74 38.48 -14.93
C ASN A 508 -60.50 37.76 -13.80
N SER A 509 -59.86 36.80 -13.13
CA SER A 509 -60.46 36.10 -11.97
C SER A 509 -60.57 37.00 -10.74
N PHE A 510 -59.57 37.85 -10.50
CA PHE A 510 -59.49 38.77 -9.38
C PHE A 510 -60.53 39.90 -9.51
N ASN A 511 -60.73 40.39 -10.74
CA ASN A 511 -61.72 41.40 -11.09
C ASN A 511 -63.18 40.94 -10.91
N SER A 512 -63.45 39.63 -10.87
CA SER A 512 -64.81 39.10 -10.69
C SER A 512 -65.30 39.07 -9.23
N ALA A 513 -64.42 39.28 -8.25
CA ALA A 513 -64.70 39.02 -6.83
C ALA A 513 -64.66 40.25 -5.89
N ASN A 514 -64.19 41.42 -6.33
CA ASN A 514 -64.17 42.63 -5.48
C ASN A 514 -64.32 43.92 -6.31
N SER A 515 -65.41 44.64 -6.13
CA SER A 515 -65.71 45.92 -6.79
C SER A 515 -64.95 47.09 -6.15
N GLY A 516 -63.63 47.13 -6.36
CA GLY A 516 -62.83 48.32 -6.08
C GLY A 516 -61.38 48.04 -5.71
N TYR A 517 -60.54 47.71 -6.70
CA TYR A 517 -59.13 48.13 -6.73
C TYR A 517 -58.55 47.90 -8.14
N GLN A 518 -58.13 48.98 -8.81
CA GLN A 518 -57.64 49.06 -10.19
C GLN A 518 -56.22 48.50 -10.39
N ARG A 519 -55.99 47.22 -10.09
CA ARG A 519 -54.62 46.64 -9.99
C ARG A 519 -54.16 45.83 -11.20
N CYS A 520 -55.00 45.70 -12.23
CA CYS A 520 -54.80 44.80 -13.36
C CYS A 520 -55.33 45.33 -14.71
N ASP A 521 -56.06 46.45 -14.73
CA ASP A 521 -56.70 47.00 -15.93
C ASP A 521 -56.07 48.34 -16.38
N GLY A 522 -55.03 48.82 -15.68
CA GLY A 522 -54.61 50.22 -15.78
C GLY A 522 -55.72 51.19 -15.35
N TYR A 523 -55.38 52.33 -14.76
CA TYR A 523 -56.39 53.32 -14.40
C TYR A 523 -57.00 53.93 -15.69
N PRO A 524 -58.32 53.88 -15.95
CA PRO A 524 -58.90 54.37 -17.21
C PRO A 524 -58.94 55.90 -17.35
N PHE A 525 -58.29 56.65 -16.44
CA PHE A 525 -58.31 58.11 -16.41
C PHE A 525 -56.90 58.71 -16.35
N GLY A 526 -56.25 58.79 -17.50
CA GLY A 526 -55.53 59.99 -17.95
C GLY A 526 -54.19 60.40 -17.34
N ILE A 527 -53.59 59.66 -16.40
CA ILE A 527 -52.19 59.89 -15.98
C ILE A 527 -51.43 58.57 -15.84
N GLY A 528 -50.45 58.35 -16.72
CA GLY A 528 -49.76 57.08 -16.96
C GLY A 528 -49.06 56.46 -15.74
N GLN A 529 -49.71 55.47 -15.13
CA GLN A 529 -49.08 54.52 -14.21
C GLN A 529 -49.02 53.16 -14.91
N PRO A 530 -47.82 52.65 -15.28
CA PRO A 530 -47.71 51.33 -15.86
C PRO A 530 -47.99 50.26 -14.80
N ASP A 531 -48.65 49.17 -15.21
CA ASP A 531 -48.66 47.93 -14.44
C ASP A 531 -47.23 47.40 -14.40
N THR A 532 -46.70 47.24 -13.18
CA THR A 532 -45.35 46.74 -12.98
C THR A 532 -45.42 45.31 -12.47
N PHE A 533 -44.60 44.45 -13.05
CA PHE A 533 -44.47 43.07 -12.62
C PHE A 533 -43.17 42.94 -11.83
N GLN A 534 -43.14 42.03 -10.88
CA GLN A 534 -41.89 41.62 -10.28
C GLN A 534 -41.91 40.13 -9.96
N GLY A 535 -40.75 39.50 -10.06
CA GLY A 535 -40.51 38.20 -9.45
C GLY A 535 -39.70 38.41 -8.17
N VAL A 536 -40.20 37.91 -7.04
CA VAL A 536 -39.44 37.84 -5.79
C VAL A 536 -38.83 36.45 -5.69
N TYR A 537 -37.52 36.36 -5.90
CA TYR A 537 -36.75 35.12 -5.88
C TYR A 537 -36.20 34.91 -4.48
N THR A 538 -36.83 34.04 -3.70
CA THR A 538 -36.37 33.65 -2.36
C THR A 538 -35.64 32.32 -2.43
N SER A 539 -34.37 32.32 -2.02
CA SER A 539 -33.47 31.18 -2.12
C SER A 539 -33.03 30.77 -0.74
N THR A 540 -33.28 29.53 -0.38
CA THR A 540 -33.07 28.99 0.96
C THR A 540 -32.29 27.69 0.87
N VAL A 541 -31.21 27.55 1.65
CA VAL A 541 -30.57 26.24 1.84
C VAL A 541 -31.49 25.39 2.71
N THR A 542 -31.96 24.26 2.19
CA THR A 542 -32.89 23.37 2.92
C THR A 542 -32.20 22.11 3.45
N ALA A 543 -31.16 21.65 2.77
CA ALA A 543 -30.38 20.49 3.18
C ALA A 543 -28.91 20.61 2.76
N VAL A 544 -28.02 19.94 3.47
CA VAL A 544 -26.58 19.88 3.19
C VAL A 544 -26.12 18.43 3.19
N GLN A 545 -25.39 18.03 2.15
CA GLN A 545 -24.66 16.78 2.10
C GLN A 545 -23.21 17.04 2.51
N GLN A 546 -22.78 16.40 3.59
CA GLN A 546 -21.46 16.61 4.19
C GLN A 546 -20.77 15.30 4.53
N LEU A 547 -19.48 15.39 4.85
CA LEU A 547 -18.69 14.25 5.31
C LEU A 547 -19.15 13.84 6.71
N ALA A 548 -19.48 12.56 6.88
CA ALA A 548 -19.88 11.99 8.16
C ALA A 548 -18.73 11.27 8.84
N ALA A 549 -17.97 10.47 8.08
CA ALA A 549 -16.83 9.73 8.58
C ALA A 549 -15.86 9.39 7.44
N THR A 550 -14.56 9.47 7.68
CA THR A 550 -13.54 9.05 6.72
C THR A 550 -12.35 8.41 7.43
N SER A 551 -11.73 7.41 6.81
CA SER A 551 -10.39 6.91 7.20
C SER A 551 -9.30 7.88 6.71
N ALA A 552 -8.02 7.65 7.00
CA ALA A 552 -6.96 8.40 6.30
C ALA A 552 -7.07 8.30 4.78
N GLN A 553 -6.46 9.27 4.12
CA GLN A 553 -6.11 9.18 2.72
C GLN A 553 -5.15 8.02 2.47
N SER A 554 -5.24 7.42 1.29
CA SER A 554 -4.12 6.65 0.76
C SER A 554 -3.05 7.59 0.21
N LYS A 555 -1.78 7.20 0.37
CA LYS A 555 -0.64 7.94 -0.16
C LYS A 555 0.20 7.06 -1.09
N LEU A 556 0.52 7.59 -2.26
CA LEU A 556 1.57 7.08 -3.15
C LEU A 556 2.62 8.18 -3.35
N VAL A 557 3.79 8.03 -2.74
CA VAL A 557 4.77 9.11 -2.64
C VAL A 557 6.16 8.65 -3.02
N ALA A 558 6.85 9.40 -3.87
CA ALA A 558 8.23 9.11 -4.24
C ALA A 558 9.11 10.34 -4.07
N GLY A 559 10.36 10.17 -3.64
CA GLY A 559 11.37 11.23 -3.74
C GLY A 559 11.85 11.46 -5.19
N GLY A 560 11.80 10.41 -6.02
CA GLY A 560 12.10 10.45 -7.45
C GLY A 560 10.87 10.51 -8.35
N ASN A 561 10.91 9.78 -9.46
CA ASN A 561 9.79 9.67 -10.39
C ASN A 561 8.75 8.65 -9.89
N ILE A 562 7.47 8.88 -10.21
CA ILE A 562 6.42 7.86 -10.16
C ILE A 562 6.03 7.53 -11.60
N THR A 563 6.06 6.26 -11.97
CA THR A 563 5.58 5.75 -13.26
C THR A 563 4.44 4.76 -13.04
N LEU A 564 3.27 5.05 -13.60
CA LEU A 564 2.09 4.19 -13.55
C LEU A 564 1.71 3.78 -14.98
N ASN A 565 1.53 2.48 -15.19
CA ASN A 565 1.01 1.94 -16.45
C ASN A 565 -0.30 1.22 -16.17
N GLY A 566 -1.36 1.56 -16.92
CA GLY A 566 -2.73 1.08 -16.74
C GLY A 566 -3.77 2.19 -16.60
N SER A 567 -4.98 1.79 -16.24
CA SER A 567 -6.00 2.73 -15.74
C SER A 567 -5.67 3.13 -14.29
N VAL A 568 -5.84 4.41 -13.96
CA VAL A 568 -5.50 4.98 -12.66
C VAL A 568 -6.73 5.67 -12.06
N LEU A 569 -7.10 5.29 -10.84
CA LEU A 569 -8.06 6.01 -10.01
C LEU A 569 -7.35 6.52 -8.76
N ASN A 570 -7.32 7.83 -8.57
CA ASN A 570 -6.99 8.46 -7.31
C ASN A 570 -8.28 9.08 -6.73
N ASP A 571 -8.82 8.46 -5.69
CA ASP A 571 -10.08 8.85 -5.08
C ASP A 571 -9.84 9.39 -3.67
N LYS A 572 -10.05 10.70 -3.50
CA LYS A 572 -9.95 11.43 -2.21
C LYS A 572 -8.61 11.17 -1.49
N SER A 573 -7.55 11.01 -2.28
CA SER A 573 -6.24 10.49 -1.88
C SER A 573 -5.11 11.24 -2.58
N THR A 574 -3.85 10.94 -2.25
CA THR A 574 -2.70 11.69 -2.75
C THR A 574 -1.73 10.81 -3.54
N ILE A 575 -1.31 11.28 -4.71
CA ILE A 575 -0.17 10.80 -5.48
C ILE A 575 0.80 11.97 -5.64
N ALA A 576 2.02 11.84 -5.11
CA ALA A 576 3.00 12.92 -5.10
C ALA A 576 4.40 12.43 -5.50
N ALA A 577 4.86 12.83 -6.69
CA ALA A 577 6.20 12.54 -7.16
C ALA A 577 7.15 13.70 -6.83
N GLY A 578 8.33 13.39 -6.31
CA GLY A 578 9.37 14.37 -6.04
C GLY A 578 9.99 14.96 -7.32
N ASN A 579 10.03 14.18 -8.41
CA ASN A 579 10.47 14.64 -9.73
C ASN A 579 9.32 14.61 -10.75
N ASN A 580 9.16 13.54 -11.56
CA ASN A 580 8.09 13.45 -12.56
C ASN A 580 7.02 12.43 -12.16
N LEU A 581 5.75 12.76 -12.40
CA LEU A 581 4.65 11.79 -12.40
C LEU A 581 4.31 11.43 -13.85
N ILE A 582 4.50 10.17 -14.23
CA ILE A 582 4.30 9.66 -15.58
C ILE A 582 3.20 8.60 -15.54
N ILE A 583 2.12 8.81 -16.28
CA ILE A 583 1.04 7.84 -16.44
C ILE A 583 0.91 7.45 -17.92
N ASN A 584 1.11 6.15 -18.20
CA ASN A 584 1.10 5.48 -19.52
C ASN A 584 2.10 5.95 -20.58
N GLY A 585 2.92 7.00 -20.33
CA GLY A 585 4.01 7.44 -21.21
C GLY A 585 3.61 7.62 -22.69
N GLN A 586 4.60 7.57 -23.60
CA GLN A 586 4.36 7.61 -25.07
C GLN A 586 4.21 6.20 -25.70
N SER A 587 4.26 5.13 -24.92
CA SER A 587 4.07 3.76 -25.39
C SER A 587 2.59 3.44 -25.63
N GLY A 588 2.27 2.75 -26.73
CA GLY A 588 0.92 2.51 -27.26
C GLY A 588 -0.11 1.74 -26.41
N SER A 589 0.06 1.65 -25.08
CA SER A 589 -0.89 1.04 -24.13
C SER A 589 -2.07 1.95 -23.74
N ALA A 590 -2.08 3.22 -24.16
CA ALA A 590 -3.07 4.20 -23.71
C ALA A 590 -4.46 4.10 -24.38
N ALA A 591 -4.66 3.22 -25.36
CA ALA A 591 -5.84 3.26 -26.24
C ALA A 591 -7.20 3.16 -25.52
N ASN A 592 -7.25 2.50 -24.35
CA ASN A 592 -8.47 2.33 -23.53
C ASN A 592 -8.27 2.68 -22.04
N ALA A 593 -7.14 3.26 -21.65
CA ALA A 593 -6.87 3.56 -20.25
C ALA A 593 -7.68 4.79 -19.79
N ALA A 594 -8.19 4.76 -18.57
CA ALA A 594 -8.85 5.90 -17.94
C ALA A 594 -8.02 6.40 -16.75
N VAL A 595 -7.84 7.72 -16.64
CA VAL A 595 -7.16 8.35 -15.52
C VAL A 595 -8.13 9.30 -14.82
N GLN A 596 -8.41 9.03 -13.56
CA GLN A 596 -9.42 9.74 -12.77
C GLN A 596 -8.80 10.24 -11.47
N ASN A 597 -8.87 11.55 -11.25
CA ASN A 597 -8.56 12.21 -9.99
C ASN A 597 -9.86 12.78 -9.42
N VAL A 598 -10.38 12.17 -8.36
CA VAL A 598 -11.74 12.39 -7.86
C VAL A 598 -11.70 12.87 -6.41
N ALA A 599 -12.08 14.12 -6.18
CA ALA A 599 -12.23 14.67 -4.83
C ALA A 599 -13.69 14.66 -4.39
N PHE A 600 -13.94 14.80 -3.09
CA PHE A 600 -15.26 15.08 -2.57
C PHE A 600 -15.36 16.52 -2.09
N GLU A 601 -16.45 17.19 -2.48
CA GLU A 601 -16.85 18.47 -1.92
C GLU A 601 -18.24 18.37 -1.29
N PRO A 602 -18.46 19.00 -0.14
CA PRO A 602 -19.80 19.10 0.44
C PRO A 602 -20.72 19.93 -0.44
N THR A 603 -22.00 19.59 -0.47
CA THR A 603 -22.99 20.27 -1.30
C THR A 603 -24.22 20.69 -0.51
N ALA A 604 -24.90 21.74 -0.96
CA ALA A 604 -26.18 22.18 -0.40
C ALA A 604 -27.30 22.08 -1.42
N THR A 605 -28.46 21.63 -0.96
CA THR A 605 -29.72 21.78 -1.68
C THR A 605 -30.28 23.18 -1.41
N VAL A 606 -30.31 24.01 -2.44
CA VAL A 606 -30.94 25.33 -2.42
C VAL A 606 -32.29 25.26 -3.10
N GLN A 607 -33.33 25.57 -2.33
CA GLN A 607 -34.68 25.74 -2.84
C GLN A 607 -34.90 27.21 -3.19
N THR A 608 -35.23 27.49 -4.44
CA THR A 608 -35.62 28.81 -4.92
C THR A 608 -37.12 28.85 -5.16
N THR A 609 -37.83 29.66 -4.39
CA THR A 609 -39.23 30.00 -4.62
C THR A 609 -39.30 31.34 -5.33
N VAL A 610 -39.92 31.38 -6.49
CA VAL A 610 -40.27 32.60 -7.21
C VAL A 610 -41.71 32.93 -6.89
N ASP A 611 -41.92 34.08 -6.25
CA ASP A 611 -43.25 34.66 -6.04
C ASP A 611 -43.46 35.75 -7.09
N ASP A 612 -44.29 35.44 -8.09
CA ASP A 612 -44.60 36.33 -9.20
C ASP A 612 -45.73 37.28 -8.77
N GLN A 613 -45.43 38.58 -8.77
CA GLN A 613 -46.29 39.62 -8.23
C GLN A 613 -46.59 40.70 -9.26
N THR A 614 -47.80 41.24 -9.19
CA THR A 614 -48.24 42.42 -9.96
C THR A 614 -48.61 43.56 -9.01
N GLY A 615 -48.36 44.80 -9.45
CA GLY A 615 -48.63 45.99 -8.66
C GLY A 615 -48.56 47.28 -9.48
N THR A 616 -49.07 48.35 -8.88
CA THR A 616 -49.07 49.70 -9.49
C THR A 616 -47.94 50.55 -8.90
N GLN A 617 -47.27 51.35 -9.72
CA GLN A 617 -46.27 52.31 -9.27
C GLN A 617 -46.70 53.75 -9.56
N ILE A 618 -46.52 54.64 -8.59
CA ILE A 618 -46.84 56.07 -8.71
C ILE A 618 -45.54 56.87 -8.77
N LEU A 619 -45.33 57.64 -9.83
CA LEU A 619 -44.21 58.58 -9.90
C LEU A 619 -44.51 59.78 -8.97
N VAL A 620 -43.76 59.90 -7.87
CA VAL A 620 -43.94 61.02 -6.95
C VAL A 620 -43.07 62.20 -7.39
N TRP A 621 -43.71 63.34 -7.62
CA TRP A 621 -43.06 64.61 -7.94
C TRP A 621 -42.41 65.22 -6.68
N SER A 622 -41.24 64.69 -6.33
CA SER A 622 -40.28 65.28 -5.41
C SER A 622 -38.95 65.56 -6.15
N PRO A 623 -37.97 66.27 -5.54
CA PRO A 623 -36.70 66.57 -6.20
C PRO A 623 -35.91 65.34 -6.66
N SER A 624 -36.22 64.13 -6.14
CA SER A 624 -35.56 62.88 -6.49
C SER A 624 -36.27 62.03 -7.56
N ARG A 625 -37.50 62.39 -7.99
CA ARG A 625 -38.35 61.60 -8.92
C ARG A 625 -38.29 60.08 -8.66
N ALA A 626 -38.92 59.63 -7.57
CA ALA A 626 -38.99 58.21 -7.23
C ALA A 626 -40.37 57.62 -7.55
N TRP A 627 -40.40 56.41 -8.13
CA TRP A 627 -41.60 55.59 -8.19
C TRP A 627 -41.86 54.99 -6.81
N ILE A 628 -43.07 55.18 -6.26
CA ILE A 628 -43.51 54.56 -5.00
C ILE A 628 -44.56 53.51 -5.34
N GLY A 629 -44.31 52.27 -4.96
CA GLY A 629 -45.20 51.14 -5.24
C GLY A 629 -46.41 51.09 -4.31
N GLY A 630 -47.59 50.76 -4.87
CA GLY A 630 -48.75 50.28 -4.12
C GLY A 630 -48.54 48.86 -3.58
N PRO A 631 -49.54 48.26 -2.89
CA PRO A 631 -49.40 46.90 -2.35
C PRO A 631 -49.33 45.87 -3.48
N TRP A 632 -48.26 45.07 -3.48
CA TRP A 632 -48.04 43.95 -4.40
C TRP A 632 -49.00 42.79 -4.13
N VAL A 633 -49.46 42.11 -5.18
CA VAL A 633 -50.30 40.91 -5.08
C VAL A 633 -49.65 39.77 -5.86
N SER A 634 -49.48 38.62 -5.20
CA SER A 634 -49.00 37.38 -5.83
C SER A 634 -50.06 36.81 -6.76
N TYR A 635 -49.67 36.53 -8.00
CA TYR A 635 -50.52 35.88 -9.02
C TYR A 635 -50.03 34.47 -9.38
N GLY A 636 -48.83 34.11 -8.95
CA GLY A 636 -48.22 32.81 -9.22
C GLY A 636 -47.04 32.58 -8.30
N SER A 637 -46.78 31.31 -7.99
CA SER A 637 -45.56 30.91 -7.31
C SER A 637 -45.02 29.66 -7.96
N SER A 638 -43.71 29.60 -8.14
CA SER A 638 -43.01 28.40 -8.59
C SER A 638 -41.84 28.09 -7.65
N THR A 639 -41.52 26.82 -7.49
CA THR A 639 -40.41 26.38 -6.65
C THR A 639 -39.50 25.47 -7.47
N SER A 640 -38.20 25.70 -7.34
CA SER A 640 -37.15 24.93 -7.98
C SER A 640 -36.10 24.56 -6.92
N SER A 641 -35.36 23.47 -7.13
CA SER A 641 -34.31 23.01 -6.22
C SER A 641 -33.02 22.71 -6.98
N ASN A 642 -31.88 23.13 -6.44
CA ASN A 642 -30.56 22.97 -7.04
C ASN A 642 -29.54 22.51 -6.02
N THR A 643 -28.49 21.83 -6.50
CA THR A 643 -27.35 21.46 -5.67
C THR A 643 -26.19 22.40 -5.95
N ILE A 644 -25.60 22.99 -4.91
CA ILE A 644 -24.46 23.90 -5.03
C ILE A 644 -23.25 23.35 -4.26
N SER A 645 -22.02 23.66 -4.68
CA SER A 645 -20.82 23.43 -3.86
C SER A 645 -20.84 24.30 -2.62
N LEU A 646 -20.43 23.73 -1.49
CA LEU A 646 -20.09 24.46 -0.26
C LEU A 646 -18.58 24.50 0.00
N ALA A 647 -17.75 24.17 -0.98
CA ALA A 647 -16.30 24.24 -0.84
C ALA A 647 -15.83 25.67 -0.54
N PRO A 648 -14.70 25.85 0.18
CA PRO A 648 -14.15 27.16 0.50
C PRO A 648 -13.98 28.05 -0.74
N GLY A 649 -14.55 29.25 -0.71
CA GLY A 649 -14.49 30.21 -1.82
C GLY A 649 -15.40 29.87 -3.02
N GLN A 650 -16.11 28.75 -3.00
CA GLN A 650 -17.13 28.39 -3.99
C GLN A 650 -18.56 28.68 -3.49
N ALA A 651 -18.80 28.65 -2.17
CA ALA A 651 -20.13 28.92 -1.61
C ALA A 651 -20.59 30.37 -1.87
N PRO A 652 -21.88 30.63 -2.20
CA PRO A 652 -22.41 31.98 -2.32
C PRO A 652 -22.29 32.73 -0.98
N GLY A 653 -21.95 34.03 -1.02
CA GLY A 653 -21.69 34.80 0.20
C GLY A 653 -22.88 34.96 1.17
N TRP A 654 -24.10 34.58 0.76
CA TRP A 654 -25.28 34.53 1.63
C TRP A 654 -25.44 33.19 2.38
N VAL A 655 -24.67 32.17 2.03
CA VAL A 655 -24.64 30.87 2.72
C VAL A 655 -23.60 30.94 3.83
N SER A 656 -24.04 30.83 5.08
CA SER A 656 -23.20 30.86 6.29
C SER A 656 -22.97 29.48 6.93
N TYR A 657 -23.64 28.44 6.42
CA TYR A 657 -23.49 27.08 6.91
C TYR A 657 -22.07 26.53 6.69
N ASN A 658 -21.47 25.98 7.74
CA ASN A 658 -20.18 25.30 7.65
C ASN A 658 -20.40 23.79 7.47
N PRO A 659 -20.13 23.22 6.28
CA PRO A 659 -20.36 21.80 6.00
C PRO A 659 -19.30 20.86 6.58
N GLY A 660 -18.28 21.37 7.27
CA GLY A 660 -17.12 20.58 7.66
C GLY A 660 -16.07 20.49 6.55
N GLN A 661 -15.20 19.46 6.63
CA GLN A 661 -14.04 19.31 5.75
C GLN A 661 -14.42 18.67 4.41
N ASP A 662 -13.75 19.08 3.33
CA ASP A 662 -13.73 18.38 2.06
C ASP A 662 -12.79 17.15 2.12
N ALA A 663 -12.75 16.36 1.05
CA ALA A 663 -11.76 15.30 0.91
C ALA A 663 -11.03 15.48 -0.43
N PRO A 664 -9.86 16.15 -0.44
CA PRO A 664 -9.16 16.49 -1.67
C PRO A 664 -8.59 15.25 -2.36
N ALA A 665 -8.34 15.38 -3.65
CA ALA A 665 -7.62 14.38 -4.43
C ALA A 665 -6.51 15.06 -5.23
N VAL A 666 -5.27 14.68 -4.97
CA VAL A 666 -4.10 15.36 -5.53
C VAL A 666 -3.25 14.40 -6.35
N MET A 667 -2.92 14.82 -7.57
CA MET A 667 -1.81 14.27 -8.35
C MET A 667 -0.79 15.37 -8.57
N SER A 668 0.40 15.24 -7.99
CA SER A 668 1.43 16.27 -8.07
C SER A 668 2.81 15.74 -8.43
N ALA A 669 3.62 16.63 -9.00
CA ALA A 669 5.02 16.39 -9.30
C ALA A 669 5.87 17.63 -8.97
N GLY A 670 7.11 17.44 -8.51
CA GLY A 670 8.08 18.55 -8.35
C GLY A 670 8.47 19.18 -9.70
N ASN A 671 8.52 18.37 -10.76
CA ASN A 671 8.80 18.78 -12.12
C ASN A 671 7.58 18.58 -13.04
N THR A 672 7.52 17.53 -13.86
CA THR A 672 6.44 17.36 -14.84
C THR A 672 5.40 16.34 -14.38
N VAL A 673 4.12 16.70 -14.49
CA VAL A 673 3.02 15.72 -14.55
C VAL A 673 2.71 15.42 -16.01
N SER A 674 2.92 14.18 -16.44
CA SER A 674 2.69 13.71 -17.82
C SER A 674 1.70 12.55 -17.83
N ILE A 675 0.49 12.78 -18.34
CA ILE A 675 -0.59 11.78 -18.37
C ILE A 675 -1.01 11.53 -19.80
N THR A 676 -0.97 10.26 -20.23
CA THR A 676 -1.54 9.82 -21.51
C THR A 676 -2.64 8.80 -21.26
N ALA A 677 -3.83 8.99 -21.84
CA ALA A 677 -4.98 8.11 -21.62
C ALA A 677 -6.01 8.22 -22.75
N HIS A 678 -7.04 7.38 -22.71
CA HIS A 678 -8.25 7.61 -23.49
C HIS A 678 -9.08 8.74 -22.89
N SER A 679 -9.36 8.67 -21.59
CA SER A 679 -10.04 9.73 -20.85
C SER A 679 -9.22 10.18 -19.65
N ILE A 680 -9.21 11.49 -19.42
CA ILE A 680 -8.59 12.13 -18.26
C ILE A 680 -9.67 12.95 -17.55
N SER A 681 -9.93 12.65 -16.28
CA SER A 681 -10.91 13.35 -15.45
C SER A 681 -10.25 13.91 -14.20
N ASN A 682 -10.37 15.22 -13.98
CA ASN A 682 -9.99 15.91 -12.76
C ASN A 682 -11.22 16.62 -12.18
N THR A 683 -11.90 15.97 -11.24
CA THR A 683 -13.29 16.33 -10.88
C THR A 683 -13.53 16.26 -9.38
N ALA A 684 -14.21 17.27 -8.84
CA ALA A 684 -14.82 17.18 -7.53
C ALA A 684 -16.25 16.62 -7.67
N VAL A 685 -16.66 15.72 -6.77
CA VAL A 685 -17.99 15.11 -6.77
C VAL A 685 -18.72 15.32 -5.44
N GLY A 686 -20.04 15.39 -5.51
CA GLY A 686 -20.90 15.44 -4.33
C GLY A 686 -21.13 14.03 -3.75
N ALA A 687 -21.96 13.92 -2.71
CA ALA A 687 -22.23 12.63 -2.06
C ALA A 687 -22.94 11.62 -2.99
N ASN A 688 -23.60 12.10 -4.04
CA ASN A 688 -24.23 11.28 -5.09
C ASN A 688 -23.24 10.78 -6.15
N GLY A 689 -21.94 11.08 -6.01
CA GLY A 689 -20.90 10.74 -6.98
C GLY A 689 -20.97 11.53 -8.29
N GLN A 690 -21.84 12.53 -8.39
CA GLN A 690 -21.94 13.39 -9.56
C GLN A 690 -20.98 14.58 -9.44
N PRO A 691 -20.42 15.10 -10.55
CA PRO A 691 -19.61 16.32 -10.53
C PRO A 691 -20.33 17.47 -9.81
N VAL A 692 -19.61 18.17 -8.93
CA VAL A 692 -20.19 19.30 -8.21
C VAL A 692 -20.31 20.50 -9.13
N GLN A 693 -21.47 21.14 -9.08
CA GLN A 693 -21.76 22.35 -9.83
C GLN A 693 -21.24 23.56 -9.03
N SER A 694 -20.37 24.37 -9.62
CA SER A 694 -19.86 25.60 -9.01
C SER A 694 -21.03 26.56 -8.74
N ALA A 695 -21.06 27.13 -7.53
CA ALA A 695 -22.22 27.83 -7.03
C ALA A 695 -22.31 29.26 -7.56
N ILE A 696 -23.00 29.42 -8.68
CA ILE A 696 -23.95 30.52 -8.84
C ILE A 696 -25.22 29.85 -9.29
N GLY A 697 -26.07 29.52 -8.33
CA GLY A 697 -27.42 29.04 -8.57
C GLY A 697 -28.38 30.20 -8.47
N LEU A 698 -29.34 30.26 -9.39
CA LEU A 698 -30.70 29.85 -9.06
C LEU A 698 -31.20 28.96 -10.26
N GLY A 699 -32.19 28.06 -10.14
CA GLY A 699 -32.88 27.40 -11.28
C GLY A 699 -32.54 25.97 -11.74
N SER A 700 -33.51 25.06 -11.55
CA SER A 700 -33.50 23.63 -11.86
C SER A 700 -33.53 23.27 -13.34
N ASN A 701 -32.86 22.18 -13.67
CA ASN A 701 -32.89 21.55 -14.98
C ASN A 701 -34.05 20.54 -15.05
N SER A 702 -35.06 20.84 -15.89
CA SER A 702 -36.13 19.90 -16.29
C SER A 702 -35.97 19.42 -17.74
N ALA A 703 -34.77 19.47 -18.33
CA ALA A 703 -34.59 19.05 -19.73
C ALA A 703 -33.17 18.59 -20.10
N GLY A 704 -32.48 17.88 -19.19
CA GLY A 704 -31.24 17.15 -19.52
C GLY A 704 -31.43 15.67 -19.28
N SER A 705 -31.84 14.92 -20.30
CA SER A 705 -31.76 13.46 -20.28
C SER A 705 -30.34 13.06 -19.92
N SER A 706 -30.20 12.48 -18.72
CA SER A 706 -29.24 11.44 -18.39
C SER A 706 -28.18 11.16 -19.46
N VAL A 707 -26.94 11.59 -19.22
CA VAL A 707 -25.86 10.62 -19.37
C VAL A 707 -26.07 9.65 -18.22
N ALA A 708 -26.98 8.69 -18.43
CA ALA A 708 -27.00 7.47 -17.65
C ALA A 708 -25.74 6.70 -18.03
N GLY A 709 -24.61 7.12 -17.45
CA GLY A 709 -23.67 6.11 -16.98
C GLY A 709 -24.44 5.33 -15.94
N ALA A 710 -24.66 4.04 -16.20
CA ALA A 710 -25.36 3.17 -15.27
C ALA A 710 -24.85 3.43 -13.84
N GLY A 711 -25.76 3.82 -12.96
CA GLY A 711 -25.44 4.10 -11.57
C GLY A 711 -24.77 2.90 -10.92
N ALA A 712 -23.84 3.20 -10.02
CA ALA A 712 -23.31 2.34 -8.96
C ALA A 712 -23.66 0.85 -9.07
N VAL A 713 -22.91 0.13 -9.91
CA VAL A 713 -22.70 -1.29 -9.70
C VAL A 713 -21.44 -1.41 -8.85
N VAL A 714 -21.59 -2.06 -7.69
CA VAL A 714 -20.52 -2.57 -6.85
C VAL A 714 -19.33 -3.01 -7.72
N VAL A 715 -18.15 -2.49 -7.43
CA VAL A 715 -16.89 -2.90 -8.08
C VAL A 715 -16.73 -4.41 -7.86
N GLY A 716 -17.10 -5.18 -8.87
CA GLY A 716 -16.92 -6.62 -8.96
C GLY A 716 -16.43 -6.95 -10.37
N ASN A 717 -15.13 -7.22 -10.46
CA ASN A 717 -14.39 -7.87 -11.55
C ASN A 717 -14.68 -7.42 -12.99
N VAL A 718 -13.77 -6.60 -13.55
CA VAL A 718 -13.57 -6.57 -15.01
C VAL A 718 -12.69 -7.76 -15.41
N SER A 719 -13.31 -8.91 -15.61
CA SER A 719 -12.69 -10.03 -16.31
C SER A 719 -12.71 -9.74 -17.82
N GLY A 720 -11.54 -9.41 -18.37
CA GLY A 720 -11.31 -9.54 -19.80
C GLY A 720 -11.27 -11.03 -20.16
N THR A 721 -12.31 -11.54 -20.82
CA THR A 721 -12.30 -12.87 -21.44
C THR A 721 -11.88 -12.76 -22.90
N SER A 722 -10.64 -13.17 -23.19
CA SER A 722 -10.29 -13.74 -24.49
C SER A 722 -10.70 -15.21 -24.49
N GLY A 723 -11.31 -15.67 -25.59
CA GLY A 723 -12.06 -16.93 -25.68
C GLY A 723 -11.34 -18.20 -25.21
N GLY A 724 -12.15 -19.09 -24.64
CA GLY A 724 -11.79 -20.48 -24.32
C GLY A 724 -13.03 -21.20 -23.81
N THR A 725 -13.55 -22.13 -24.60
CA THR A 725 -14.64 -23.05 -24.23
C THR A 725 -14.22 -23.92 -23.05
N GLY A 726 -14.89 -23.77 -21.91
CA GLY A 726 -14.65 -24.60 -20.72
C GLY A 726 -15.73 -24.40 -19.67
N SER A 727 -16.68 -25.33 -19.62
CA SER A 727 -17.73 -25.44 -18.62
C SER A 727 -17.14 -25.63 -17.21
N VAL A 728 -17.43 -24.73 -16.27
CA VAL A 728 -17.30 -25.00 -14.83
C VAL A 728 -18.54 -24.49 -14.09
N THR A 729 -19.27 -25.44 -13.53
CA THR A 729 -20.46 -25.29 -12.70
C THR A 729 -20.08 -24.92 -11.27
N VAL A 730 -20.62 -23.81 -10.76
CA VAL A 730 -20.71 -23.50 -9.31
C VAL A 730 -22.07 -22.80 -9.15
N GLY A 731 -23.09 -23.42 -8.58
CA GLY A 731 -23.24 -23.64 -7.13
C GLY A 731 -24.38 -22.73 -6.66
N SER A 732 -25.55 -23.31 -6.46
CA SER A 732 -26.84 -22.67 -6.20
C SER A 732 -26.90 -21.84 -4.91
N VAL A 733 -27.50 -20.63 -4.98
CA VAL A 733 -28.18 -19.97 -3.86
C VAL A 733 -29.53 -19.37 -4.37
N PRO A 734 -30.62 -19.44 -3.59
CA PRO A 734 -32.00 -19.48 -4.11
C PRO A 734 -32.67 -18.11 -4.32
N GLY A 735 -33.40 -18.02 -5.44
CA GLY A 735 -34.80 -17.58 -5.49
C GLY A 735 -35.16 -16.17 -5.03
N VAL A 736 -35.27 -15.24 -5.99
CA VAL A 736 -36.36 -14.26 -6.01
C VAL A 736 -36.84 -14.09 -7.45
N ALA A 737 -38.16 -14.20 -7.64
CA ALA A 737 -38.84 -14.31 -8.93
C ALA A 737 -39.32 -12.95 -9.48
N SER A 738 -39.76 -13.01 -10.74
CA SER A 738 -40.37 -12.00 -11.62
C SER A 738 -39.36 -11.13 -12.40
N GLY A 739 -39.34 -11.06 -13.73
CA GLY A 739 -40.26 -11.55 -14.76
C GLY A 739 -40.44 -10.45 -15.81
N GLY A 740 -40.01 -10.67 -17.06
CA GLY A 740 -40.28 -9.75 -18.17
C GLY A 740 -39.19 -9.70 -19.23
N SER A 741 -39.27 -10.60 -20.21
CA SER A 741 -38.49 -10.62 -21.44
C SER A 741 -38.93 -9.52 -22.42
N LEU A 742 -38.03 -9.10 -23.33
CA LEU A 742 -38.37 -8.78 -24.74
C LEU A 742 -37.10 -8.61 -25.62
N GLY A 743 -36.78 -9.69 -26.35
CA GLY A 743 -36.25 -9.79 -27.71
C GLY A 743 -35.23 -8.79 -28.27
N LEU A 744 -33.97 -9.23 -28.36
CA LEU A 744 -33.01 -8.80 -29.38
C LEU A 744 -33.39 -9.39 -30.75
N ALA A 745 -33.44 -8.56 -31.80
CA ALA A 745 -33.38 -9.01 -33.19
C ALA A 745 -32.13 -8.43 -33.86
N ALA A 746 -31.45 -9.31 -34.60
CA ALA A 746 -30.07 -9.24 -35.01
C ALA A 746 -29.73 -8.17 -36.07
N ALA A 747 -28.48 -7.70 -36.00
CA ALA A 747 -27.81 -6.97 -37.05
C ALA A 747 -27.67 -7.83 -38.33
N ARG A 748 -27.91 -7.20 -39.49
CA ARG A 748 -27.48 -7.69 -40.80
C ARG A 748 -26.67 -6.62 -41.51
N THR A 749 -25.56 -7.09 -42.05
CA THR A 749 -24.40 -6.39 -42.60
C THR A 749 -24.68 -5.70 -43.94
N LEU A 750 -23.88 -4.67 -44.21
CA LEU A 750 -23.81 -3.85 -45.41
C LEU A 750 -23.54 -4.63 -46.70
N GLY A 751 -24.17 -4.20 -47.80
CA GLY A 751 -23.79 -4.48 -49.18
C GLY A 751 -24.21 -3.30 -50.06
N GLY A 752 -23.24 -2.64 -50.69
CA GLY A 752 -23.44 -1.43 -51.48
C GLY A 752 -24.03 -1.66 -52.87
N ALA A 753 -24.60 -0.60 -53.45
CA ALA A 753 -24.71 -0.41 -54.90
C ALA A 753 -24.92 1.07 -55.23
N SER A 754 -24.26 1.49 -56.30
CA SER A 754 -24.15 2.79 -56.94
C SER A 754 -25.44 3.31 -57.63
N ALA A 755 -25.43 4.63 -57.87
CA ALA A 755 -26.42 5.53 -58.50
C ALA A 755 -27.09 5.04 -59.82
N PRO A 756 -28.20 5.66 -60.30
CA PRO A 756 -28.14 6.97 -61.00
C PRO A 756 -29.38 7.91 -60.91
N GLY A 757 -29.15 9.22 -61.12
CA GLY A 757 -29.85 9.99 -62.18
C GLY A 757 -31.23 10.64 -61.95
N ALA A 758 -31.20 11.90 -61.51
CA ALA A 758 -31.90 13.11 -62.03
C ALA A 758 -33.33 13.09 -62.63
N ALA A 759 -34.21 13.96 -62.10
CA ALA A 759 -34.96 15.06 -62.76
C ALA A 759 -36.06 15.58 -61.79
N SER A 760 -35.93 16.75 -61.15
CA SER A 760 -36.40 18.11 -61.56
C SER A 760 -37.95 18.25 -61.57
N ALA A 761 -38.63 19.29 -61.07
CA ALA A 761 -38.27 20.67 -60.72
C ALA A 761 -39.44 21.38 -60.00
N GLN A 762 -39.15 22.62 -59.57
CA GLN A 762 -40.00 23.79 -59.21
C GLN A 762 -39.75 24.19 -57.74
N GLY A 763 -38.93 25.19 -57.42
CA GLY A 763 -38.93 26.60 -57.87
C GLY A 763 -39.62 27.40 -56.76
N LEU A 764 -39.03 28.40 -56.08
CA LEU A 764 -38.37 29.64 -56.50
C LEU A 764 -37.48 30.09 -55.31
N GLY A 765 -36.22 30.51 -55.42
CA GLY A 765 -35.72 31.73 -56.11
C GLY A 765 -35.86 32.96 -55.18
N LEU A 766 -34.89 33.84 -54.95
CA LEU A 766 -33.55 34.02 -55.52
C LEU A 766 -32.76 35.06 -54.66
N SER A 767 -31.44 34.90 -54.71
CA SER A 767 -30.31 35.70 -54.24
C SER A 767 -30.32 37.23 -54.39
N GLY A 768 -29.40 37.89 -53.66
CA GLY A 768 -28.79 39.15 -54.10
C GLY A 768 -27.73 39.73 -53.15
N ALA A 769 -26.47 39.65 -53.55
CA ALA A 769 -25.27 40.11 -52.83
C ALA A 769 -25.05 41.64 -52.88
N SER A 770 -24.27 42.18 -51.93
CA SER A 770 -23.18 43.16 -52.17
C SER A 770 -22.51 43.63 -50.85
N SER A 771 -21.17 43.58 -50.80
CA SER A 771 -20.33 44.47 -49.98
C SER A 771 -19.97 45.70 -50.84
N PRO A 772 -19.63 46.89 -50.28
CA PRO A 772 -18.25 47.15 -49.84
C PRO A 772 -18.04 48.21 -48.71
N VAL A 773 -16.86 48.11 -48.05
CA VAL A 773 -15.88 49.15 -47.63
C VAL A 773 -16.37 50.54 -47.14
N GLY A 774 -15.84 51.00 -45.99
CA GLY A 774 -15.62 52.43 -45.74
C GLY A 774 -15.59 52.92 -44.28
N THR A 775 -14.38 53.15 -43.78
CA THR A 775 -13.93 53.96 -42.62
C THR A 775 -14.81 55.16 -42.18
N ALA A 776 -14.91 55.41 -40.87
CA ALA A 776 -14.39 56.62 -40.19
C ALA A 776 -15.00 56.81 -38.77
N ALA A 777 -14.13 57.25 -37.86
CA ALA A 777 -14.41 57.63 -36.49
C ALA A 777 -15.32 58.87 -36.36
N GLN A 778 -16.05 58.97 -35.25
CA GLN A 778 -15.98 60.18 -34.41
C GLN A 778 -16.54 59.95 -33.01
N ALA A 779 -15.69 60.25 -32.04
CA ALA A 779 -16.03 60.47 -30.65
C ALA A 779 -17.00 61.65 -30.51
N ALA A 780 -17.93 61.54 -29.56
CA ALA A 780 -18.53 62.70 -28.93
C ALA A 780 -18.58 62.47 -27.41
N ALA A 781 -17.83 63.31 -26.72
CA ALA A 781 -17.71 63.39 -25.28
C ALA A 781 -18.97 63.99 -24.64
N SER A 782 -19.33 63.51 -23.44
CA SER A 782 -19.75 64.35 -22.30
C SER A 782 -19.70 63.48 -21.03
N THR A 783 -18.71 63.65 -20.16
CA THR A 783 -18.63 64.60 -19.03
C THR A 783 -19.80 64.55 -18.05
N ASN A 784 -19.46 64.15 -16.82
CA ASN A 784 -20.09 64.49 -15.54
C ASN A 784 -21.47 63.85 -15.27
N THR A 785 -21.77 63.23 -14.12
CA THR A 785 -21.28 63.50 -12.76
C THR A 785 -21.74 62.41 -11.78
N ALA A 786 -20.86 62.10 -10.82
CA ALA A 786 -21.18 61.72 -9.43
C ALA A 786 -21.99 60.43 -9.16
N SER A 787 -21.30 59.29 -9.10
CA SER A 787 -21.69 58.19 -8.23
C SER A 787 -21.30 58.52 -6.78
N VAL A 788 -22.27 58.93 -5.97
CA VAL A 788 -22.09 59.00 -4.53
C VAL A 788 -22.18 57.60 -3.96
N ASN A 789 -21.03 57.18 -3.49
CA ASN A 789 -20.72 56.10 -2.57
C ASN A 789 -21.80 55.84 -1.52
N ALA A 790 -22.37 54.62 -1.53
CA ALA A 790 -22.90 53.96 -0.35
C ALA A 790 -22.37 52.52 -0.35
N SER A 791 -21.10 52.40 0.04
CA SER A 791 -20.49 51.15 0.49
C SER A 791 -21.28 50.61 1.69
N VAL A 792 -22.23 49.72 1.45
CA VAL A 792 -22.58 48.69 2.43
C VAL A 792 -21.49 47.63 2.30
N PRO A 793 -20.67 47.38 3.33
CA PRO A 793 -19.76 46.25 3.30
C PRO A 793 -20.64 45.00 3.15
N ALA A 794 -20.42 44.21 2.10
CA ALA A 794 -20.84 42.83 2.15
C ALA A 794 -20.29 42.25 3.47
N PRO A 795 -21.07 41.48 4.25
CA PRO A 795 -20.45 40.66 5.28
C PRO A 795 -19.49 39.74 4.54
N SER A 796 -18.20 40.09 4.54
CA SER A 796 -17.15 39.21 4.09
C SER A 796 -17.20 38.05 5.07
N GLN A 797 -17.71 36.90 4.62
CA GLN A 797 -17.32 35.66 5.26
C GLN A 797 -15.79 35.73 5.42
N PRO A 798 -15.24 35.45 6.61
CA PRO A 798 -13.85 35.07 6.68
C PRO A 798 -13.76 33.85 5.76
N ALA A 799 -13.07 33.99 4.62
CA ALA A 799 -12.64 32.81 3.87
C ALA A 799 -12.00 31.88 4.91
N SER A 800 -12.46 30.63 5.00
CA SER A 800 -11.79 29.69 5.90
C SER A 800 -10.32 29.70 5.51
N ALA A 801 -9.46 30.08 6.45
CA ALA A 801 -8.04 30.21 6.16
C ALA A 801 -7.52 28.82 5.77
N ALA A 802 -6.83 28.74 4.63
CA ALA A 802 -6.17 27.51 4.21
C ALA A 802 -5.30 26.97 5.35
N PRO A 803 -5.29 25.65 5.61
CA PRO A 803 -4.56 25.09 6.74
C PRO A 803 -3.06 25.43 6.63
N GLN A 804 -2.54 26.08 7.66
CA GLN A 804 -1.12 26.46 7.76
C GLN A 804 -0.30 25.44 8.55
N VAL A 805 -0.94 24.50 9.24
CA VAL A 805 -0.32 23.48 10.11
C VAL A 805 -1.26 22.29 10.19
N VAL A 806 -0.72 21.08 10.38
CA VAL A 806 -1.53 19.87 10.48
C VAL A 806 -2.45 19.98 11.70
N SER A 807 -3.74 19.72 11.52
CA SER A 807 -4.79 20.04 12.51
C SER A 807 -4.62 19.32 13.85
N THR A 808 -4.03 18.13 13.87
CA THR A 808 -3.71 17.37 15.10
C THR A 808 -2.58 17.98 15.93
N LEU A 809 -1.82 18.92 15.33
CA LEU A 809 -0.69 19.62 15.95
C LEU A 809 -1.07 21.07 16.34
N VAL A 810 -2.37 21.40 16.33
CA VAL A 810 -2.88 22.73 16.72
C VAL A 810 -3.22 22.76 18.22
N GLY A 811 -2.54 23.62 18.97
CA GLY A 811 -2.82 23.87 20.39
C GLY A 811 -1.81 23.22 21.35
N PRO A 812 -1.98 23.44 22.68
CA PRO A 812 -1.01 22.99 23.70
C PRO A 812 -1.03 21.47 23.97
N ASP A 813 -2.07 20.75 23.51
CA ASP A 813 -2.28 19.31 23.72
C ASP A 813 -2.26 18.53 22.40
N ALA A 814 -1.26 18.80 21.55
CA ALA A 814 -1.01 18.01 20.35
C ALA A 814 -0.71 16.54 20.75
N SER A 815 -1.44 15.62 20.15
CA SER A 815 -1.26 14.17 20.35
C SER A 815 -0.68 13.57 19.08
N VAL A 816 0.43 12.85 19.23
CA VAL A 816 1.09 12.12 18.15
C VAL A 816 1.20 10.66 18.56
N HIS A 817 0.94 9.76 17.60
CA HIS A 817 1.06 8.32 17.81
C HIS A 817 2.47 7.87 17.43
N LEU A 818 3.05 7.00 18.25
CA LEU A 818 4.33 6.37 17.94
C LEU A 818 4.21 5.49 16.68
N PRO A 819 5.25 5.43 15.84
CA PRO A 819 5.25 4.56 14.68
C PRO A 819 5.30 3.09 15.11
N GLN A 820 4.89 2.18 14.21
CA GLN A 820 4.99 0.75 14.48
C GLN A 820 6.46 0.28 14.59
N PRO A 821 6.73 -0.74 15.45
CA PRO A 821 8.04 -1.36 15.55
C PRO A 821 8.44 -2.03 14.23
N GLY A 822 9.67 -1.80 13.75
CA GLY A 822 10.20 -2.40 12.53
C GLY A 822 11.18 -1.47 11.83
N LEU A 823 10.65 -0.40 11.22
CA LEU A 823 11.48 0.73 10.74
C LEU A 823 12.12 1.50 11.89
N TYR A 824 11.49 1.48 13.06
CA TYR A 824 11.92 2.22 14.23
C TYR A 824 11.91 1.36 15.48
N THR A 825 12.71 1.78 16.45
CA THR A 825 12.74 1.29 17.82
C THR A 825 12.29 2.42 18.75
N ILE A 826 11.41 2.11 19.69
CA ILE A 826 10.89 3.08 20.65
C ILE A 826 11.74 2.98 21.93
N ASN A 827 12.44 4.06 22.26
CA ASN A 827 13.32 4.15 23.42
C ASN A 827 12.72 5.04 24.51
N VAL A 828 12.05 4.40 25.48
CA VAL A 828 11.38 5.07 26.61
C VAL A 828 12.33 5.44 27.76
N GLN A 829 13.64 5.25 27.62
CA GLN A 829 14.59 5.58 28.67
C GLN A 829 14.69 7.12 28.86
N PRO A 830 14.64 7.64 30.10
CA PRO A 830 14.65 9.09 30.35
C PRO A 830 15.89 9.83 29.84
N ASP A 831 17.03 9.14 29.76
CA ASP A 831 18.31 9.71 29.33
C ASP A 831 18.57 9.55 27.82
N SER A 832 17.65 8.92 27.08
CA SER A 832 17.77 8.80 25.63
C SER A 832 17.58 10.16 24.96
N PRO A 833 18.44 10.57 24.01
CA PRO A 833 18.24 11.80 23.25
C PRO A 833 16.98 11.75 22.35
N PHE A 834 16.49 10.56 22.02
CA PHE A 834 15.38 10.34 21.08
C PHE A 834 14.39 9.30 21.64
N LEU A 835 13.10 9.55 21.49
CA LEU A 835 12.06 8.56 21.82
C LEU A 835 11.90 7.51 20.71
N VAL A 836 12.15 7.88 19.45
CA VAL A 836 12.07 7.01 18.28
C VAL A 836 13.42 7.00 17.56
N GLU A 837 14.03 5.82 17.45
CA GLU A 837 15.32 5.62 16.78
C GLU A 837 15.15 4.75 15.54
N THR A 838 15.74 5.14 14.42
CA THR A 838 15.64 4.41 13.15
C THR A 838 16.41 3.10 13.22
N ASN A 839 15.82 2.03 12.68
CA ASN A 839 16.48 0.73 12.54
C ASN A 839 17.79 0.91 11.77
N PRO A 840 18.94 0.42 12.30
CA PRO A 840 20.26 0.58 11.68
C PRO A 840 20.35 0.15 10.21
N GLN A 841 19.48 -0.76 9.74
CA GLN A 841 19.42 -1.14 8.32
C GLN A 841 18.96 0.00 7.40
N PHE A 842 18.20 0.97 7.92
CA PHE A 842 17.63 2.10 7.18
C PHE A 842 18.33 3.43 7.47
N THR A 843 19.42 3.44 8.23
CA THR A 843 20.13 4.66 8.57
C THR A 843 21.64 4.51 8.44
N GLN A 844 22.27 5.55 7.92
CA GLN A 844 23.68 5.81 8.09
C GLN A 844 23.80 7.17 8.77
N TYR A 845 24.24 7.18 10.03
CA TYR A 845 24.18 8.36 10.89
C TYR A 845 25.00 9.57 10.41
N ASP A 846 25.89 9.38 9.43
CA ASP A 846 26.73 10.44 8.87
C ASP A 846 26.05 11.26 7.75
N ASN A 847 24.88 10.84 7.25
CA ASN A 847 24.30 11.37 6.00
C ASN A 847 23.02 12.21 6.16
N PHE A 848 22.63 12.57 7.39
CA PHE A 848 21.39 13.31 7.64
C PHE A 848 21.62 14.61 8.41
N ILE A 849 20.74 15.60 8.20
CA ILE A 849 20.59 16.74 9.13
C ILE A 849 19.45 16.42 10.11
N SER A 850 19.59 16.88 11.34
CA SER A 850 18.53 16.84 12.34
C SER A 850 18.22 18.23 12.86
N SER A 851 17.20 18.34 13.70
CA SER A 851 16.88 19.54 14.47
C SER A 851 18.02 20.08 15.32
N ASN A 852 19.14 19.34 15.48
CA ASN A 852 20.41 19.86 15.99
C ASN A 852 20.86 21.12 15.24
N TYR A 853 20.63 21.17 13.92
CA TYR A 853 20.95 22.34 13.10
C TYR A 853 20.20 23.59 13.59
N LEU A 854 18.88 23.49 13.78
CA LEU A 854 18.06 24.59 14.31
C LEU A 854 18.52 25.01 15.72
N LEU A 855 18.72 24.06 16.62
CA LEU A 855 19.12 24.32 18.00
C LEU A 855 20.48 25.03 18.09
N GLN A 856 21.46 24.60 17.31
CA GLN A 856 22.79 25.22 17.26
C GLN A 856 22.73 26.65 16.71
N GLN A 857 21.91 26.91 15.67
CA GLN A 857 21.71 28.26 15.14
C GLN A 857 21.02 29.21 16.12
N LEU A 858 20.22 28.67 17.04
CA LEU A 858 19.61 29.41 18.16
C LEU A 858 20.53 29.53 19.38
N GLY A 859 21.76 28.99 19.33
CA GLY A 859 22.70 29.00 20.45
C GLY A 859 22.35 28.04 21.59
N LEU A 860 21.50 27.04 21.35
CA LEU A 860 21.10 26.03 22.32
C LEU A 860 21.94 24.76 22.16
N ASN A 861 22.31 24.12 23.27
CA ASN A 861 23.07 22.86 23.26
C ASN A 861 22.11 21.67 23.07
N PRO A 862 22.18 20.91 21.94
CA PRO A 862 21.25 19.83 21.67
C PRO A 862 21.33 18.62 22.63
N ALA A 863 22.41 18.51 23.41
CA ALA A 863 22.56 17.49 24.46
C ALA A 863 21.93 17.89 25.79
N GLN A 864 21.61 19.18 25.98
CA GLN A 864 20.97 19.71 27.19
C GLN A 864 19.50 20.11 26.94
N THR A 865 19.05 20.04 25.69
CA THR A 865 17.63 20.17 25.34
C THR A 865 16.84 18.94 25.76
N ARG A 866 15.52 19.09 25.91
CA ARG A 866 14.60 17.97 26.16
C ARG A 866 14.76 16.86 25.10
N GLN A 867 14.34 15.64 25.47
CA GLN A 867 14.24 14.50 24.57
C GLN A 867 13.45 14.88 23.31
N ARG A 868 13.93 14.49 22.14
CA ARG A 868 13.26 14.73 20.85
C ARG A 868 12.40 13.52 20.46
N LEU A 869 11.37 13.77 19.66
CA LEU A 869 10.47 12.70 19.22
C LEU A 869 11.23 11.60 18.48
N GLY A 870 12.17 11.95 17.58
CA GLY A 870 13.01 10.94 16.95
C GLY A 870 14.35 11.46 16.43
N ASP A 871 15.16 10.54 15.91
CA ASP A 871 16.43 10.86 15.27
C ASP A 871 16.26 11.65 13.95
N GLY A 872 17.36 12.14 13.37
CA GLY A 872 17.26 13.04 12.21
C GLY A 872 16.66 12.40 10.95
N PHE A 873 16.74 11.07 10.81
CA PHE A 873 16.05 10.37 9.73
C PHE A 873 14.54 10.38 9.97
N TYR A 874 14.10 9.98 11.17
CA TYR A 874 12.69 10.02 11.54
C TYR A 874 12.10 11.43 11.43
N GLU A 875 12.82 12.45 11.91
CA GLU A 875 12.41 13.87 11.81
C GLU A 875 12.19 14.31 10.36
N GLN A 876 13.06 13.90 9.43
CA GLN A 876 12.92 14.24 8.01
C GLN A 876 11.68 13.58 7.40
N GLN A 877 11.44 12.30 7.67
CA GLN A 877 10.25 11.61 7.17
C GLN A 877 8.97 12.24 7.73
N LEU A 878 8.98 12.60 9.01
CA LEU A 878 7.87 13.29 9.65
C LEU A 878 7.57 14.63 8.96
N VAL A 879 8.59 15.45 8.70
CA VAL A 879 8.43 16.74 8.01
C VAL A 879 7.90 16.56 6.58
N LEU A 880 8.40 15.59 5.82
CA LEU A 880 7.90 15.30 4.47
C LEU A 880 6.45 14.83 4.49
N SER A 881 6.07 14.02 5.48
CA SER A 881 4.70 13.57 5.68
C SER A 881 3.77 14.76 5.97
N GLN A 882 4.17 15.65 6.89
CA GLN A 882 3.40 16.86 7.21
C GLN A 882 3.24 17.78 5.99
N ILE A 883 4.28 17.96 5.18
CA ILE A 883 4.20 18.75 3.92
C ILE A 883 3.23 18.09 2.93
N THR A 884 3.30 16.77 2.78
CA THR A 884 2.40 16.02 1.91
C THR A 884 0.96 16.11 2.38
N ASP A 885 0.72 16.04 3.69
CA ASP A 885 -0.62 16.17 4.27
C ASP A 885 -1.20 17.59 4.12
N LEU A 886 -0.36 18.63 4.21
CA LEU A 886 -0.80 20.01 4.06
C LEU A 886 -1.01 20.43 2.61
N THR A 887 -0.21 19.90 1.68
CA THR A 887 -0.11 20.44 0.32
C THR A 887 -0.44 19.45 -0.79
N GLY A 888 -0.49 18.15 -0.49
CA GLY A 888 -0.55 17.08 -1.49
C GLY A 888 0.70 17.01 -2.39
N ARG A 889 1.79 17.71 -2.04
CA ARG A 889 3.09 17.68 -2.73
C ARG A 889 4.15 17.05 -1.83
N ARG A 890 5.15 16.40 -2.45
CA ARG A 890 6.33 15.92 -1.72
C ARG A 890 7.24 17.08 -1.27
N TYR A 891 7.29 18.16 -2.05
CA TYR A 891 8.11 19.34 -1.82
C TYR A 891 7.30 20.63 -1.98
N LEU A 892 7.61 21.65 -1.17
CA LEU A 892 6.91 22.95 -1.13
C LEU A 892 7.23 23.83 -2.34
N ALA A 893 8.49 23.81 -2.77
CA ALA A 893 8.94 24.47 -3.98
C ALA A 893 9.06 23.46 -5.12
N ASP A 894 9.38 23.94 -6.33
CA ASP A 894 9.77 23.08 -7.46
C ASP A 894 11.17 22.43 -7.25
N ASN A 895 11.63 22.39 -6.00
CA ASN A 895 12.82 21.68 -5.55
C ASN A 895 12.51 20.17 -5.52
N THR A 896 13.53 19.35 -5.79
CA THR A 896 13.42 17.90 -5.83
C THR A 896 14.20 17.21 -4.70
N ASP A 897 14.68 17.97 -3.72
CA ASP A 897 15.60 17.50 -2.67
C ASP A 897 15.02 17.72 -1.26
N ALA A 898 14.84 16.62 -0.52
CA ALA A 898 14.29 16.61 0.83
C ALA A 898 15.21 17.28 1.87
N LEU A 899 16.52 17.08 1.74
CA LEU A 899 17.51 17.55 2.70
C LEU A 899 17.63 19.07 2.64
N ASP A 900 17.72 19.62 1.43
CA ASP A 900 17.80 21.05 1.21
C ASP A 900 16.51 21.77 1.61
N GLN A 901 15.34 21.16 1.37
CA GLN A 901 14.07 21.67 1.86
C GLN A 901 14.05 21.74 3.40
N TYR A 902 14.43 20.66 4.07
CA TYR A 902 14.41 20.64 5.53
C TYR A 902 15.40 21.67 6.13
N ARG A 903 16.59 21.81 5.53
CA ARG A 903 17.55 22.86 5.92
C ARG A 903 16.99 24.27 5.72
N THR A 904 16.29 24.50 4.61
CA THR A 904 15.68 25.80 4.30
C THR A 904 14.61 26.16 5.31
N LEU A 905 13.70 25.21 5.62
CA LEU A 905 12.63 25.40 6.59
C LEU A 905 13.16 25.72 7.99
N MET A 906 14.22 25.04 8.44
CA MET A 906 14.87 25.34 9.72
C MET A 906 15.59 26.70 9.70
N SER A 907 16.20 27.09 8.57
CA SER A 907 16.89 28.38 8.45
C SER A 907 15.90 29.55 8.50
N ASN A 908 14.76 29.44 7.80
CA ASN A 908 13.67 30.41 7.89
C ASN A 908 13.12 30.50 9.32
N ALA A 909 13.06 29.38 10.03
CA ALA A 909 12.59 29.33 11.41
C ALA A 909 13.46 30.16 12.37
N VAL A 910 14.77 30.23 12.14
CA VAL A 910 15.70 31.06 12.94
C VAL A 910 15.36 32.56 12.79
N ASP A 911 15.02 32.99 11.58
CA ASP A 911 14.66 34.39 11.31
C ASP A 911 13.29 34.74 11.91
N VAL A 912 12.30 33.86 11.75
CA VAL A 912 10.97 34.02 12.34
C VAL A 912 11.03 33.99 13.88
N ALA A 913 11.87 33.14 14.46
CA ALA A 913 12.05 33.08 15.91
C ALA A 913 12.52 34.41 16.50
N LYS A 914 13.44 35.11 15.82
CA LYS A 914 13.89 36.46 16.22
C LYS A 914 12.79 37.51 16.03
N GLN A 915 11.99 37.39 14.96
CA GLN A 915 10.92 38.33 14.65
C GLN A 915 9.76 38.25 15.66
N PHE A 916 9.39 37.05 16.08
CA PHE A 916 8.24 36.78 16.96
C PHE A 916 8.62 36.48 18.41
N ASP A 917 9.90 36.54 18.76
CA ASP A 917 10.45 36.21 20.08
C ASP A 917 10.03 34.80 20.54
N LEU A 918 10.21 33.81 19.66
CA LEU A 918 9.76 32.44 19.91
C LEU A 918 10.71 31.69 20.84
N SER A 919 10.13 30.89 21.72
CA SER A 919 10.84 29.94 22.58
C SER A 919 10.64 28.49 22.09
N VAL A 920 11.71 27.71 22.05
CA VAL A 920 11.64 26.28 21.69
C VAL A 920 10.67 25.55 22.63
N GLY A 921 9.81 24.71 22.06
CA GLY A 921 8.78 23.98 22.78
C GLY A 921 7.44 24.70 22.88
N VAL A 922 7.31 25.93 22.36
CA VAL A 922 6.05 26.69 22.31
C VAL A 922 5.55 26.75 20.87
N ALA A 923 4.30 26.34 20.65
CA ALA A 923 3.63 26.41 19.34
C ALA A 923 3.30 27.86 18.93
N LEU A 924 3.25 28.14 17.62
CA LEU A 924 2.83 29.44 17.12
C LEU A 924 1.35 29.70 17.43
N THR A 925 1.03 30.91 17.85
CA THR A 925 -0.36 31.38 18.02
C THR A 925 -1.03 31.63 16.67
N PRO A 926 -2.38 31.62 16.60
CA PRO A 926 -3.12 31.94 15.36
C PRO A 926 -2.73 33.29 14.75
N ALA A 927 -2.45 34.31 15.56
CA ALA A 927 -2.02 35.63 15.09
C ALA A 927 -0.61 35.61 14.48
N GLN A 928 0.31 34.83 15.06
CA GLN A 928 1.66 34.63 14.52
C GLN A 928 1.61 33.84 13.21
N MET A 929 0.80 32.76 13.14
CA MET A 929 0.60 32.00 11.90
C MET A 929 0.04 32.87 10.76
N ALA A 930 -0.97 33.69 11.06
CA ALA A 930 -1.56 34.61 10.07
C ALA A 930 -0.57 35.67 9.55
N SER A 931 0.45 36.02 10.36
CA SER A 931 1.49 37.01 10.03
C SER A 931 2.73 36.39 9.39
N LEU A 932 2.76 35.06 9.22
CA LEU A 932 3.91 34.32 8.74
C LEU A 932 4.15 34.59 7.24
N THR A 933 5.36 35.00 6.90
CA THR A 933 5.75 35.37 5.52
C THR A 933 6.58 34.31 4.80
N GLN A 934 7.11 33.33 5.53
CA GLN A 934 7.93 32.23 5.02
C GLN A 934 7.52 30.91 5.66
N ASP A 935 7.66 29.81 4.94
CA ASP A 935 7.40 28.47 5.49
C ASP A 935 8.54 28.08 6.44
N ILE A 936 8.21 27.48 7.58
CA ILE A 936 9.17 27.11 8.63
C ILE A 936 8.93 25.71 9.17
N VAL A 937 9.96 25.15 9.82
CA VAL A 937 9.80 24.04 10.76
C VAL A 937 10.23 24.50 12.15
N TRP A 938 9.37 24.29 13.14
CA TRP A 938 9.59 24.72 14.51
C TRP A 938 9.44 23.57 15.51
N LEU A 939 10.23 23.57 16.58
CA LEU A 939 10.17 22.53 17.61
C LEU A 939 9.12 22.87 18.67
N VAL A 940 8.11 22.00 18.80
CA VAL A 940 6.97 22.15 19.71
C VAL A 940 7.00 21.05 20.77
N ASN A 941 6.60 21.35 22.01
CA ASN A 941 6.41 20.32 23.02
C ASN A 941 5.11 19.57 22.73
N VAL A 942 5.21 18.24 22.64
CA VAL A 942 4.07 17.35 22.46
C VAL A 942 4.09 16.26 23.52
N THR A 943 2.91 15.77 23.88
CA THR A 943 2.78 14.59 24.76
C THR A 943 2.52 13.37 23.90
N VAL A 944 3.42 12.40 23.96
CA VAL A 944 3.32 11.13 23.21
C VAL A 944 3.36 9.98 24.21
N ASP A 945 2.24 9.27 24.37
CA ASP A 945 2.09 8.17 25.32
C ASP A 945 2.66 8.46 26.73
N GLY A 946 2.38 9.66 27.24
CA GLY A 946 2.83 10.13 28.56
C GLY A 946 4.26 10.71 28.61
N HIS A 947 5.00 10.67 27.50
CA HIS A 947 6.34 11.26 27.37
C HIS A 947 6.24 12.67 26.76
N GLN A 948 7.02 13.59 27.31
CA GLN A 948 7.08 14.99 26.85
C GLN A 948 8.30 15.17 25.97
N VAL A 949 8.07 15.31 24.66
CA VAL A 949 9.14 15.35 23.65
C VAL A 949 9.03 16.58 22.76
N LEU A 950 10.15 16.98 22.16
CA LEU A 950 10.18 18.00 21.12
C LEU A 950 9.92 17.37 19.75
N GLU A 951 8.90 17.87 19.05
CA GLU A 951 8.54 17.46 17.69
C GLU A 951 8.78 18.59 16.68
N PRO A 952 9.39 18.30 15.52
CA PRO A 952 9.41 19.24 14.40
C PRO A 952 8.02 19.39 13.76
N VAL A 953 7.47 20.60 13.79
CA VAL A 953 6.16 20.94 13.22
C VAL A 953 6.32 21.92 12.06
N VAL A 954 5.70 21.60 10.92
CA VAL A 954 5.67 22.43 9.70
C VAL A 954 4.59 23.51 9.84
N TYR A 955 5.00 24.77 9.61
CA TYR A 955 4.10 25.91 9.48
C TYR A 955 4.26 26.55 8.10
N LEU A 956 3.19 26.58 7.32
CA LEU A 956 3.13 27.27 6.04
C LEU A 956 2.79 28.74 6.23
N SER A 957 3.44 29.61 5.47
CA SER A 957 3.07 31.01 5.31
C SER A 957 1.65 31.14 4.77
N ALA A 958 0.99 32.28 5.04
CA ALA A 958 -0.38 32.51 4.56
C ALA A 958 -0.47 32.56 3.03
N ALA A 959 0.64 32.83 2.34
CA ALA A 959 0.73 32.77 0.88
C ALA A 959 0.85 31.31 0.40
N SER A 960 1.78 30.54 0.96
CA SER A 960 1.97 29.12 0.60
C SER A 960 0.72 28.31 0.90
N ALA A 961 0.11 28.47 2.07
CA ALA A 961 -1.12 27.77 2.42
C ALA A 961 -2.24 28.06 1.41
N ARG A 962 -2.45 29.32 1.01
CA ARG A 962 -3.48 29.64 0.00
C ARG A 962 -3.18 29.09 -1.39
N ASN A 963 -1.91 28.99 -1.77
CA ASN A 963 -1.52 28.55 -3.11
C ASN A 963 -1.37 27.02 -3.23
N LEU A 964 -1.00 26.36 -2.14
CA LEU A 964 -0.62 24.95 -2.11
C LEU A 964 -1.60 24.07 -1.31
N ALA A 965 -2.53 24.64 -0.53
CA ALA A 965 -3.52 23.82 0.15
C ALA A 965 -4.31 23.00 -0.86
N ALA A 966 -4.34 21.69 -0.63
CA ALA A 966 -5.12 20.76 -1.41
C ALA A 966 -6.60 20.90 -1.04
N SER A 967 -7.38 21.56 -1.90
CA SER A 967 -8.84 21.51 -1.85
C SER A 967 -9.37 21.07 -3.22
N GLY A 968 -10.45 20.30 -3.21
CA GLY A 968 -11.01 19.70 -4.42
C GLY A 968 -10.03 18.76 -5.15
N ALA A 969 -10.27 18.56 -6.45
CA ALA A 969 -9.42 17.71 -7.30
C ALA A 969 -8.32 18.54 -7.96
N THR A 970 -7.05 18.24 -7.66
CA THR A 970 -5.89 19.01 -8.13
C THR A 970 -4.90 18.15 -8.90
N ILE A 971 -4.51 18.61 -10.10
CA ILE A 971 -3.34 18.14 -10.85
C ILE A 971 -2.33 19.28 -10.91
N ALA A 972 -1.12 19.09 -10.36
CA ALA A 972 -0.15 20.17 -10.26
C ALA A 972 1.30 19.76 -10.54
N GLY A 973 2.05 20.60 -11.23
CA GLY A 973 3.48 20.43 -11.46
C GLY A 973 4.16 21.73 -11.87
N LYS A 974 5.47 21.68 -12.10
CA LYS A 974 6.17 22.74 -12.82
C LYS A 974 5.64 22.84 -14.24
N ASP A 975 5.62 21.70 -14.93
CA ASP A 975 4.93 21.54 -16.21
C ASP A 975 3.81 20.50 -16.07
N VAL A 976 2.70 20.73 -16.77
CA VAL A 976 1.58 19.77 -16.83
C VAL A 976 1.31 19.44 -18.30
N ILE A 977 1.48 18.17 -18.66
CA ILE A 977 1.29 17.64 -20.01
C ILE A 977 0.21 16.56 -19.96
N LEU A 978 -0.95 16.83 -20.55
CA LEU A 978 -2.10 15.91 -20.55
C LEU A 978 -2.45 15.56 -21.99
N THR A 979 -2.50 14.27 -22.32
CA THR A 979 -2.84 13.77 -23.66
C THR A 979 -3.99 12.76 -23.55
N ALA A 980 -5.20 13.18 -23.88
CA ALA A 980 -6.39 12.34 -23.98
C ALA A 980 -6.72 12.05 -25.45
N SER A 981 -6.90 10.78 -25.83
CA SER A 981 -7.40 10.46 -27.18
C SER A 981 -8.92 10.68 -27.32
N GLY A 982 -9.65 10.63 -26.20
CA GLY A 982 -11.05 10.99 -26.04
C GLY A 982 -11.18 12.29 -25.23
N ASP A 983 -11.95 12.27 -24.14
CA ASP A 983 -12.28 13.50 -23.42
C ASP A 983 -11.29 13.82 -22.29
N LEU A 984 -10.98 15.11 -22.14
CA LEU A 984 -10.32 15.69 -20.97
C LEU A 984 -11.33 16.58 -20.25
N THR A 985 -11.77 16.13 -19.07
CA THR A 985 -12.73 16.84 -18.22
C THR A 985 -12.03 17.43 -17.02
N ASN A 986 -12.15 18.74 -16.83
CA ASN A 986 -11.66 19.44 -15.66
C ASN A 986 -12.79 20.24 -14.98
N ASN A 987 -13.17 19.78 -13.79
CA ASN A 987 -14.03 20.52 -12.86
C ASN A 987 -13.25 20.98 -11.61
N GLY A 988 -12.07 20.41 -11.37
CA GLY A 988 -11.14 20.86 -10.33
C GLY A 988 -10.11 21.88 -10.82
N ARG A 989 -8.88 21.76 -10.29
CA ARG A 989 -7.74 22.62 -10.59
C ARG A 989 -6.64 21.87 -11.36
N ILE A 990 -6.24 22.39 -12.51
CA ILE A 990 -5.00 22.04 -13.20
C ILE A 990 -4.06 23.25 -13.08
N ALA A 991 -2.89 23.05 -12.47
CA ALA A 991 -1.96 24.14 -12.17
C ALA A 991 -0.52 23.80 -12.57
N ALA A 992 0.02 24.55 -13.52
CA ALA A 992 1.43 24.52 -13.87
C ALA A 992 2.14 25.78 -13.36
N SER A 993 3.24 25.64 -12.60
CA SER A 993 4.04 26.81 -12.21
C SER A 993 4.77 27.45 -13.40
N GLN A 994 4.99 26.67 -14.47
CA GLN A 994 5.60 27.09 -15.72
C GLN A 994 4.64 26.89 -16.90
N ASN A 995 4.58 25.72 -17.54
CA ASN A 995 3.78 25.53 -18.76
C ASN A 995 2.71 24.44 -18.61
N ALA A 996 1.55 24.66 -19.20
CA ALA A 996 0.49 23.66 -19.32
C ALA A 996 0.24 23.34 -20.81
N GLN A 997 0.33 22.07 -21.18
CA GLN A 997 0.08 21.55 -22.52
C GLN A 997 -0.99 20.46 -22.47
N LEU A 998 -2.14 20.72 -23.08
CA LEU A 998 -3.29 19.82 -23.05
C LEU A 998 -3.68 19.44 -24.47
N MET A 999 -3.71 18.14 -24.75
CA MET A 999 -4.18 17.56 -26.00
C MET A 999 -5.37 16.65 -25.70
N ALA A 1000 -6.48 16.82 -26.42
CA ALA A 1000 -7.70 16.06 -26.19
C ALA A 1000 -8.48 15.78 -27.49
N GLY A 1001 -9.40 14.81 -27.46
CA GLY A 1001 -10.52 14.74 -28.39
C GLY A 1001 -11.47 15.93 -28.15
N ASN A 1002 -12.09 15.99 -26.97
CA ASN A 1002 -12.77 17.17 -26.46
C ASN A 1002 -12.13 17.63 -25.14
N LEU A 1003 -12.03 18.95 -24.94
CA LEU A 1003 -11.68 19.52 -23.65
C LEU A 1003 -12.92 20.18 -23.04
N LEU A 1004 -13.34 19.72 -21.86
CA LEU A 1004 -14.48 20.23 -21.10
C LEU A 1004 -13.97 20.83 -19.79
N ASN A 1005 -13.96 22.15 -19.69
CA ASN A 1005 -13.46 22.86 -18.51
C ASN A 1005 -14.59 23.62 -17.80
N SER A 1006 -14.97 23.17 -16.61
CA SER A 1006 -15.80 23.91 -15.65
C SER A 1006 -15.01 24.40 -14.43
N GLY A 1007 -13.77 23.94 -14.24
CA GLY A 1007 -12.87 24.33 -13.17
C GLY A 1007 -11.82 25.38 -13.58
N THR A 1008 -10.63 25.31 -12.96
CA THR A 1008 -9.50 26.21 -13.27
C THR A 1008 -8.38 25.47 -13.99
N ILE A 1009 -7.89 26.02 -15.09
CA ILE A 1009 -6.64 25.62 -15.75
C ILE A 1009 -5.71 26.83 -15.77
N SER A 1010 -4.55 26.70 -15.14
CA SER A 1010 -3.61 27.81 -14.95
C SER A 1010 -2.17 27.43 -15.28
N ALA A 1011 -1.43 28.36 -15.89
CA ALA A 1011 0.00 28.25 -16.15
C ALA A 1011 0.73 29.54 -15.74
N GLY A 1012 1.92 29.44 -15.13
CA GLY A 1012 2.73 30.62 -14.81
C GLY A 1012 3.31 31.32 -16.04
N ASN A 1013 3.64 30.56 -17.09
CA ASN A 1013 4.14 31.02 -18.38
C ASN A 1013 3.11 30.72 -19.49
N ASP A 1014 3.22 29.62 -20.23
CA ASP A 1014 2.36 29.38 -21.40
C ASP A 1014 1.29 28.30 -21.13
N LEU A 1015 0.07 28.55 -21.59
CA LEU A 1015 -1.04 27.58 -21.65
C LEU A 1015 -1.36 27.25 -23.11
N SER A 1016 -1.18 25.99 -23.51
CA SER A 1016 -1.52 25.49 -24.84
C SER A 1016 -2.57 24.38 -24.74
N ILE A 1017 -3.69 24.56 -25.42
CA ILE A 1017 -4.77 23.57 -25.54
C ILE A 1017 -4.99 23.25 -27.02
N ASN A 1018 -4.93 21.97 -27.37
CA ASN A 1018 -5.22 21.46 -28.70
C ASN A 1018 -6.27 20.34 -28.61
N ALA A 1019 -7.48 20.60 -29.08
CA ALA A 1019 -8.57 19.63 -29.15
C ALA A 1019 -8.82 19.18 -30.59
N ALA A 1020 -8.91 17.87 -30.82
CA ALA A 1020 -9.27 17.33 -32.13
C ALA A 1020 -10.70 17.72 -32.56
N GLN A 1021 -11.59 17.94 -31.60
CA GLN A 1021 -12.98 18.33 -31.82
C GLN A 1021 -13.28 19.67 -31.16
N ASN A 1022 -13.57 19.70 -29.85
CA ASN A 1022 -14.13 20.90 -29.21
C ASN A 1022 -13.35 21.33 -27.96
N ILE A 1023 -13.27 22.63 -27.74
CA ILE A 1023 -12.90 23.25 -26.46
C ILE A 1023 -14.15 23.92 -25.90
N LEU A 1024 -14.66 23.40 -24.78
CA LEU A 1024 -15.82 23.92 -24.06
C LEU A 1024 -15.35 24.47 -22.72
N ASN A 1025 -15.32 25.80 -22.59
CA ASN A 1025 -14.84 26.49 -21.40
C ASN A 1025 -15.98 27.23 -20.66
N GLY A 1026 -16.47 26.61 -19.59
CA GLY A 1026 -17.32 27.25 -18.59
C GLY A 1026 -16.55 27.79 -17.38
N GLY A 1027 -15.30 27.37 -17.19
CA GLY A 1027 -14.46 27.72 -16.04
C GLY A 1027 -13.47 28.87 -16.29
N THR A 1028 -12.27 28.76 -15.73
CA THR A 1028 -11.17 29.72 -15.87
C THR A 1028 -10.00 29.12 -16.62
N LEU A 1029 -9.52 29.82 -17.65
CA LEU A 1029 -8.25 29.57 -18.33
C LEU A 1029 -7.32 30.77 -18.10
N GLN A 1030 -6.15 30.54 -17.52
CA GLN A 1030 -5.22 31.62 -17.20
C GLN A 1030 -3.78 31.26 -17.49
N ALA A 1031 -3.03 32.20 -18.08
CA ALA A 1031 -1.59 32.12 -18.22
C ALA A 1031 -0.91 33.46 -17.90
N GLY A 1032 0.24 33.42 -17.23
CA GLY A 1032 1.07 34.63 -17.04
C GLY A 1032 1.77 35.10 -18.32
N GLY A 1033 2.00 34.18 -19.26
CA GLY A 1033 2.49 34.39 -20.62
C GLY A 1033 1.36 34.20 -21.63
N ASN A 1034 1.57 33.35 -22.64
CA ASN A 1034 0.63 33.20 -23.75
C ASN A 1034 -0.46 32.14 -23.47
N VAL A 1035 -1.63 32.34 -24.06
CA VAL A 1035 -2.70 31.33 -24.14
C VAL A 1035 -2.93 30.98 -25.61
N SER A 1036 -2.85 29.70 -25.97
CA SER A 1036 -3.14 29.17 -27.31
C SER A 1036 -4.23 28.11 -27.24
N LEU A 1037 -5.35 28.34 -27.92
CA LEU A 1037 -6.49 27.44 -27.98
C LEU A 1037 -6.74 27.03 -29.43
N VAL A 1038 -6.63 25.75 -29.75
CA VAL A 1038 -6.85 25.22 -31.09
C VAL A 1038 -7.86 24.08 -31.02
N ALA A 1039 -8.98 24.20 -31.73
CA ALA A 1039 -9.98 23.14 -31.85
C ALA A 1039 -10.25 22.79 -33.32
N GLY A 1040 -10.37 21.49 -33.61
CA GLY A 1040 -10.74 21.02 -34.95
C GLY A 1040 -12.15 21.43 -35.39
N ASN A 1041 -13.08 21.59 -34.43
CA ASN A 1041 -14.43 22.08 -34.64
C ASN A 1041 -14.62 23.41 -33.89
N ASP A 1042 -14.97 23.37 -32.61
CA ASP A 1042 -15.47 24.56 -31.92
C ASP A 1042 -14.61 24.99 -30.73
N VAL A 1043 -14.45 26.30 -30.55
CA VAL A 1043 -14.00 26.89 -29.29
C VAL A 1043 -15.14 27.73 -28.73
N LEU A 1044 -15.79 27.23 -27.69
CA LEU A 1044 -16.93 27.86 -27.03
C LEU A 1044 -16.55 28.23 -25.60
N SER A 1045 -16.71 29.50 -25.25
CA SER A 1045 -16.48 30.00 -23.89
C SER A 1045 -17.60 30.93 -23.45
N GLY A 1046 -17.94 30.90 -22.17
CA GLY A 1046 -18.87 31.86 -21.57
C GLY A 1046 -20.10 31.23 -20.93
N VAL A 1047 -21.15 32.03 -20.72
CA VAL A 1047 -22.29 31.66 -19.85
C VAL A 1047 -23.08 30.47 -20.37
N SER A 1048 -23.39 30.45 -21.67
CA SER A 1048 -24.17 29.36 -22.28
C SER A 1048 -23.45 28.01 -22.19
N VAL A 1049 -22.11 28.01 -22.35
CA VAL A 1049 -21.27 26.81 -22.20
C VAL A 1049 -21.18 26.41 -20.73
N ALA A 1050 -21.00 27.39 -19.85
CA ALA A 1050 -20.96 27.17 -18.40
C ALA A 1050 -22.24 26.49 -17.90
N GLN A 1051 -23.42 26.87 -18.40
CA GLN A 1051 -24.67 26.18 -18.08
C GLN A 1051 -24.70 24.74 -18.58
N GLY A 1052 -24.30 24.50 -19.84
CA GLY A 1052 -24.26 23.17 -20.43
C GLY A 1052 -23.29 22.21 -19.72
N LEU A 1053 -22.19 22.75 -19.18
CA LEU A 1053 -21.21 22.00 -18.39
C LEU A 1053 -21.53 21.96 -16.88
N GLY A 1054 -22.64 22.58 -16.45
CA GLY A 1054 -23.03 22.64 -15.04
C GLY A 1054 -22.14 23.54 -14.16
N ALA A 1055 -21.35 24.44 -14.75
CA ALA A 1055 -20.52 25.42 -14.03
C ALA A 1055 -21.32 26.63 -13.49
N VAL A 1056 -22.49 26.92 -14.06
CA VAL A 1056 -23.40 28.02 -13.64
C VAL A 1056 -24.86 27.57 -13.81
N ALA A 1057 -25.72 27.90 -12.85
CA ALA A 1057 -27.17 27.64 -12.91
C ALA A 1057 -27.98 28.95 -12.77
N LEU A 1058 -28.87 29.27 -13.74
CA LEU A 1058 -29.74 30.48 -13.73
C LEU A 1058 -31.24 30.08 -13.88
N PRO A 1059 -32.22 30.57 -13.06
CA PRO A 1059 -33.64 30.24 -13.20
C PRO A 1059 -34.37 31.27 -14.00
N GLY A 1060 -35.50 30.83 -14.56
CA GLY A 1060 -36.66 31.70 -14.76
C GLY A 1060 -36.51 32.77 -15.85
N LEU A 1061 -35.34 32.85 -16.49
CA LEU A 1061 -35.11 33.63 -17.69
C LEU A 1061 -35.26 32.69 -18.88
N GLY A 1062 -36.48 32.58 -19.40
CA GLY A 1062 -36.72 31.85 -20.64
C GLY A 1062 -35.79 32.37 -21.75
N THR A 1063 -34.91 31.50 -22.26
CA THR A 1063 -34.23 31.52 -23.57
C THR A 1063 -33.64 32.82 -24.15
N SER A 1064 -33.58 33.95 -23.44
CA SER A 1064 -32.82 35.12 -23.87
C SER A 1064 -32.23 35.86 -22.67
N THR A 1065 -30.94 35.63 -22.45
CA THR A 1065 -30.12 36.37 -21.49
C THR A 1065 -29.91 37.80 -22.00
N GLY A 1066 -30.45 38.78 -21.28
CA GLY A 1066 -30.07 40.19 -21.42
C GLY A 1066 -29.10 40.61 -20.30
N PRO A 1067 -28.15 41.52 -20.56
CA PRO A 1067 -26.91 41.68 -19.78
C PRO A 1067 -27.03 42.30 -18.37
N VAL A 1068 -28.22 42.67 -17.89
CA VAL A 1068 -28.35 43.61 -16.75
C VAL A 1068 -28.46 42.93 -15.37
N ALA A 1069 -28.74 41.63 -15.28
CA ALA A 1069 -28.73 40.92 -13.99
C ALA A 1069 -27.36 40.28 -13.63
N LEU A 1070 -26.38 40.33 -14.53
CA LEU A 1070 -25.05 39.73 -14.37
C LEU A 1070 -23.96 40.71 -13.90
N THR A 1071 -24.27 41.99 -13.74
CA THR A 1071 -23.25 43.04 -13.52
C THR A 1071 -22.55 43.01 -12.15
N SER A 1072 -22.96 42.11 -11.25
CA SER A 1072 -22.34 41.91 -9.92
C SER A 1072 -21.72 40.51 -9.74
N LEU A 1073 -21.73 39.65 -10.78
CA LEU A 1073 -21.24 38.27 -10.70
C LEU A 1073 -19.98 38.09 -11.58
N PRO A 1074 -18.99 37.28 -11.15
CA PRO A 1074 -17.88 36.92 -12.02
C PRO A 1074 -18.42 36.15 -13.22
N LEU A 1075 -18.17 36.67 -14.42
CA LEU A 1075 -18.62 36.05 -15.66
C LEU A 1075 -17.84 34.73 -15.89
N PRO A 1076 -18.53 33.61 -16.16
CA PRO A 1076 -17.91 32.31 -16.39
C PRO A 1076 -17.20 32.24 -17.75
N GLY A 1077 -16.40 31.19 -17.96
CA GLY A 1077 -15.64 31.01 -19.20
C GLY A 1077 -14.54 32.05 -19.37
N SER A 1078 -13.87 32.44 -18.28
CA SER A 1078 -12.83 33.47 -18.31
C SER A 1078 -11.57 32.97 -19.03
N ILE A 1079 -10.94 33.85 -19.79
CA ILE A 1079 -9.68 33.58 -20.49
C ILE A 1079 -8.74 34.76 -20.26
N THR A 1080 -7.61 34.53 -19.59
CA THR A 1080 -6.62 35.56 -19.28
C THR A 1080 -5.23 35.15 -19.75
N ALA A 1081 -4.61 35.97 -20.59
CA ALA A 1081 -3.22 35.84 -21.01
C ALA A 1081 -2.44 37.10 -20.61
N GLY A 1082 -1.33 36.95 -19.87
CA GLY A 1082 -0.42 38.08 -19.61
C GLY A 1082 0.37 38.52 -20.84
N GLY A 1083 0.52 37.60 -21.81
CA GLY A 1083 1.09 37.81 -23.14
C GLY A 1083 0.02 37.77 -24.23
N ASN A 1084 0.24 36.98 -25.29
CA ASN A 1084 -0.68 36.88 -26.42
C ASN A 1084 -1.79 35.83 -26.17
N LEU A 1085 -2.97 36.09 -26.71
CA LEU A 1085 -4.04 35.10 -26.84
C LEU A 1085 -4.18 34.72 -28.32
N SER A 1086 -4.11 33.42 -28.62
CA SER A 1086 -4.40 32.85 -29.94
C SER A 1086 -5.54 31.85 -29.80
N MET A 1087 -6.54 31.96 -30.68
CA MET A 1087 -7.68 31.06 -30.73
C MET A 1087 -7.96 30.66 -32.17
N ALA A 1088 -8.07 29.36 -32.44
CA ALA A 1088 -8.41 28.81 -33.74
C ALA A 1088 -9.48 27.73 -33.58
N ALA A 1089 -10.55 27.84 -34.37
CA ALA A 1089 -11.63 26.87 -34.44
C ALA A 1089 -11.83 26.50 -35.92
N GLY A 1090 -12.01 25.21 -36.23
CA GLY A 1090 -12.30 24.78 -37.60
C GLY A 1090 -13.73 25.07 -38.05
N ARG A 1091 -14.66 25.30 -37.11
CA ARG A 1091 -16.06 25.63 -37.34
C ARG A 1091 -16.48 26.88 -36.57
N ASP A 1092 -16.76 26.79 -35.27
CA ASP A 1092 -17.33 27.89 -34.49
C ASP A 1092 -16.39 28.43 -33.40
N LEU A 1093 -16.18 29.75 -33.35
CA LEU A 1093 -15.52 30.46 -32.26
C LEU A 1093 -16.55 31.38 -31.57
N SER A 1094 -16.98 31.02 -30.36
CA SER A 1094 -17.99 31.78 -29.60
C SER A 1094 -17.50 32.14 -28.20
N LEU A 1095 -17.63 33.42 -27.84
CA LEU A 1095 -17.20 34.01 -26.57
C LEU A 1095 -18.39 34.75 -25.93
N ASP A 1096 -19.45 34.02 -25.62
CA ASP A 1096 -20.72 34.58 -25.15
C ASP A 1096 -20.63 35.04 -23.70
N MET A 1097 -20.54 36.36 -23.48
CA MET A 1097 -20.34 36.98 -22.16
C MET A 1097 -19.12 36.43 -21.41
N ALA A 1098 -18.11 35.94 -22.14
CA ALA A 1098 -16.85 35.47 -21.57
C ALA A 1098 -15.88 36.65 -21.34
N PRO A 1099 -15.33 36.83 -20.13
CA PRO A 1099 -14.31 37.85 -19.91
C PRO A 1099 -12.98 37.37 -20.50
N VAL A 1100 -12.51 38.10 -21.52
CA VAL A 1100 -11.26 37.80 -22.23
C VAL A 1100 -10.28 38.94 -22.05
N LEU A 1101 -9.10 38.63 -21.52
CA LEU A 1101 -8.01 39.58 -21.25
C LEU A 1101 -6.73 39.05 -21.90
N ALA A 1102 -6.05 39.89 -22.68
CA ALA A 1102 -4.75 39.59 -23.27
C ALA A 1102 -3.84 40.82 -23.22
N GLY A 1103 -2.55 40.60 -22.99
CA GLY A 1103 -1.51 41.62 -23.01
C GLY A 1103 -1.17 42.21 -21.64
N SER A 1104 0.09 42.62 -21.49
CA SER A 1104 0.61 43.26 -20.28
C SER A 1104 0.19 44.72 -20.22
N ARG A 1105 -0.68 45.10 -19.28
CA ARG A 1105 -0.72 46.51 -18.83
C ARG A 1105 0.54 46.75 -17.98
N PRO A 1106 1.42 47.71 -18.31
CA PRO A 1106 2.50 48.09 -17.41
C PRO A 1106 1.87 48.62 -16.11
N GLN A 1107 2.24 48.03 -14.99
CA GLN A 1107 1.90 48.51 -13.64
C GLN A 1107 2.33 49.99 -13.51
N PRO A 1108 1.43 50.95 -13.29
CA PRO A 1108 1.82 52.32 -13.00
C PRO A 1108 2.23 52.41 -11.53
N GLY A 1109 3.48 52.11 -11.20
CA GLY A 1109 3.89 52.25 -9.79
C GLY A 1109 5.20 51.62 -9.34
N ARG A 1110 6.31 51.73 -10.08
CA ARG A 1110 7.66 51.81 -9.47
C ARG A 1110 8.52 52.74 -10.32
N ARG A 1111 8.81 53.94 -9.80
CA ARG A 1111 9.97 54.74 -10.23
C ARG A 1111 11.17 54.38 -9.34
N PRO A 1112 12.40 54.51 -9.87
CA PRO A 1112 13.60 53.83 -9.36
C PRO A 1112 13.98 54.19 -7.93
#